data_AF-A0A2M8WR11-F1
#
_entry.id   AF-A0A2M8WR11-F1
#
_cell.length_a   1.000
_cell.length_b   1.000
_cell.length_c   1.000
_cell.angle_alpha   90.00
_cell.angle_beta   90.00
_cell.angle_gamma   90.00
#
_symmetry.space_group_name_H-M   'P 1'
#
loop_
_entity.id
_entity.type
_entity.pdbx_description
1 polymer ?
#
loop_
_entity_poly.entity_id
_entity_poly.type
_entity_poly.pdbx_seq_one_letter_code
_entity_poly.pdbx_strand_id
1 'polypeptide(L)'
;MTTDPAPVGAVDAALVDPDTPRGPAAADETTVLPATGSTPVAEQEDATVTADDAPATATRSTAPARVPAVDVLRDVVAAVALLASLALPWNLVASATDRPWAVVSVVVALLALPLPYLARAGVLPGGWTVRTTRLVRLVAAAPFVVVALVYIVLDVSRSADSLLDRGVGTALGLGLAGALLVAQPRSCELGPRDEDAAVSRGWRTGLIVVGAAVVVGAVAAFAITLADADDVATSTVLLALCYLAVPVVLGALPAFGAVRGDAGWAAALIGTGAASAVIFLAGSHGAAGLLQVESFHGARFGIVLIPAAAAIAAGAAFLRTLGALDVRAAVSRTLLLLVILGVLVGLERIILLTAHGKVATASVVVTLIAALAIAALALVALLALRTPGAGGRYLTLLVAVASIVLGTVALCVNVNRPFGSTFEVALLAFGLPVVLLALLALPAARGFADELREGRESAWEWQPAAARPERAAAFAVPPAQARPETKDDPADTVAAPEPAPEYRTGPLDGSVHEGSSWQADPAQAGATQPAAGQYGQYGQYGQYGETTQHAGAGHYREPDPVREPEPQPVAQAEPVSAPVEQASAPVTRRSSWDATPAPVDEIDESTSVTSTSVLPSEAGFTATQAGDPSTPLDVLAQIAEHAPSLRPYVAQNPATYPALLDWLGALGDPAVDAALRTRTDR
;
A
#
# COMPACT_ATOMS: atom_id res chain seq x y z
N MET A 1 -47.38 -52.90 42.18
CA MET A 1 -47.03 -54.15 41.47
C MET A 1 -45.87 -53.80 40.54
N THR A 2 -44.63 -54.01 40.98
CA THR A 2 -43.85 -55.26 40.80
C THR A 2 -43.52 -55.49 39.33
N THR A 3 -42.30 -55.71 38.85
CA THR A 3 -40.93 -55.81 39.38
C THR A 3 -40.08 -56.05 38.13
N ASP A 4 -38.85 -55.51 38.09
CA ASP A 4 -37.72 -55.93 37.22
C ASP A 4 -37.39 -57.45 37.47
N PRO A 5 -36.47 -58.20 36.78
CA PRO A 5 -35.20 -57.74 36.19
C PRO A 5 -34.62 -58.51 34.97
N ALA A 6 -33.51 -58.01 34.40
CA ALA A 6 -32.18 -58.68 34.40
C ALA A 6 -31.26 -58.28 33.22
N PRO A 7 -30.09 -57.66 33.51
CA PRO A 7 -28.88 -57.62 32.70
C PRO A 7 -27.86 -58.67 33.16
N VAL A 8 -26.85 -58.99 32.36
CA VAL A 8 -25.68 -59.79 32.80
C VAL A 8 -24.38 -59.08 32.39
N GLY A 9 -23.56 -58.82 33.42
CA GLY A 9 -22.25 -58.17 33.33
C GLY A 9 -21.09 -59.12 33.68
N ALA A 10 -19.93 -58.48 33.80
CA ALA A 10 -18.56 -58.96 33.95
C ALA A 10 -18.22 -59.91 35.13
N VAL A 11 -17.02 -60.50 35.07
CA VAL A 11 -16.26 -61.12 36.18
C VAL A 11 -14.77 -60.81 35.94
N ASP A 12 -14.19 -59.84 36.67
CA ASP A 12 -13.24 -59.92 37.84
C ASP A 12 -11.73 -60.11 37.46
N ALA A 13 -10.85 -59.16 37.83
CA ALA A 13 -9.97 -59.09 39.04
C ALA A 13 -8.79 -60.10 38.96
N ALA A 14 -7.52 -59.84 39.29
CA ALA A 14 -6.88 -58.98 40.28
C ALA A 14 -5.35 -58.83 40.01
N LEU A 15 -4.69 -57.99 40.83
CA LEU A 15 -3.24 -57.77 41.02
C LEU A 15 -2.39 -59.06 41.14
N VAL A 16 -1.08 -58.99 40.78
CA VAL A 16 0.13 -59.24 41.62
C VAL A 16 1.42 -59.28 40.76
N ASP A 17 2.52 -58.89 41.41
CA ASP A 17 3.87 -58.44 41.03
C ASP A 17 4.84 -59.55 40.49
N PRO A 18 6.18 -59.35 40.40
CA PRO A 18 7.04 -59.51 39.22
C PRO A 18 7.98 -60.74 39.33
N ASP A 19 9.09 -60.75 38.57
CA ASP A 19 10.25 -61.66 38.67
C ASP A 19 10.35 -62.91 37.75
N THR A 20 11.00 -62.67 36.59
CA THR A 20 12.22 -63.38 36.10
C THR A 20 12.10 -64.83 35.53
N PRO A 21 13.17 -65.37 34.88
CA PRO A 21 13.45 -65.36 33.44
C PRO A 21 13.44 -66.78 32.82
N ARG A 22 13.71 -66.90 31.50
CA ARG A 22 14.56 -67.94 30.84
C ARG A 22 14.30 -68.00 29.33
N GLY A 23 15.34 -67.76 28.51
CA GLY A 23 15.50 -68.47 27.23
C GLY A 23 16.15 -69.85 27.50
N PRO A 24 16.87 -70.46 26.54
CA PRO A 24 16.72 -70.55 25.08
C PRO A 24 16.69 -72.04 24.63
N ALA A 25 16.55 -72.37 23.32
CA ALA A 25 17.22 -73.52 22.65
C ALA A 25 16.69 -73.86 21.23
N ALA A 26 17.63 -74.45 20.46
CA ALA A 26 17.56 -75.25 19.22
C ALA A 26 17.56 -74.47 17.87
N ALA A 27 18.61 -74.43 17.03
CA ALA A 27 19.66 -75.36 16.55
C ALA A 27 19.28 -76.13 15.25
N ASP A 28 20.05 -75.86 14.17
CA ASP A 28 20.69 -76.80 13.21
C ASP A 28 21.43 -75.97 12.13
N GLU A 29 22.78 -75.91 12.11
CA GLU A 29 23.75 -76.77 11.37
C GLU A 29 23.48 -76.80 9.84
N THR A 30 24.37 -76.46 8.89
CA THR A 30 25.81 -76.80 8.68
C THR A 30 26.30 -75.95 7.47
N THR A 31 27.49 -75.30 7.37
CA THR A 31 28.80 -75.88 6.98
C THR A 31 29.90 -74.78 6.85
N VAL A 32 30.90 -74.80 7.75
CA VAL A 32 32.41 -74.77 7.63
C VAL A 32 33.08 -73.88 6.53
N LEU A 33 33.81 -72.76 6.79
CA LEU A 33 35.17 -72.46 7.41
C LEU A 33 36.40 -72.65 6.46
N PRO A 34 37.63 -72.04 6.68
CA PRO A 34 38.17 -71.32 7.87
C PRO A 34 39.09 -70.05 7.70
N ALA A 35 39.27 -69.35 8.84
CA ALA A 35 40.47 -68.73 9.52
C ALA A 35 41.39 -67.70 8.82
N THR A 36 41.82 -66.59 9.45
CA THR A 36 42.64 -66.41 10.69
C THR A 36 42.60 -64.90 11.09
N GLY A 37 42.81 -64.38 12.31
CA GLY A 37 43.15 -64.89 13.64
C GLY A 37 43.30 -63.73 14.66
N SER A 38 42.74 -63.96 15.87
CA SER A 38 43.31 -63.71 17.21
C SER A 38 43.54 -62.29 17.78
N THR A 39 42.74 -61.95 18.80
CA THR A 39 43.08 -61.15 20.01
C THR A 39 43.95 -61.98 20.97
N PRO A 40 44.65 -61.43 22.01
CA PRO A 40 43.99 -61.15 23.30
C PRO A 40 44.66 -60.09 24.27
N VAL A 41 43.98 -59.89 25.41
CA VAL A 41 44.46 -59.52 26.78
C VAL A 41 44.37 -58.05 27.24
N ALA A 42 43.87 -57.92 28.49
CA ALA A 42 43.62 -56.74 29.29
C ALA A 42 44.66 -56.58 30.42
N GLU A 43 44.99 -55.36 30.85
CA GLU A 43 45.19 -54.98 32.28
C GLU A 43 45.33 -53.45 32.47
N GLN A 44 44.97 -53.00 33.67
CA GLN A 44 44.88 -51.62 34.16
C GLN A 44 46.21 -50.86 34.20
N GLU A 45 46.21 -49.54 33.98
CA GLU A 45 46.99 -48.60 34.82
C GLU A 45 46.60 -47.12 34.64
N ASP A 46 46.39 -46.50 35.80
CA ASP A 46 46.64 -45.13 36.23
C ASP A 46 46.14 -43.88 35.47
N ALA A 47 45.35 -43.10 36.23
CA ALA A 47 44.90 -41.77 35.89
C ALA A 47 46.03 -40.74 36.06
N THR A 48 46.56 -40.23 34.96
CA THR A 48 47.30 -38.97 34.93
C THR A 48 46.34 -37.85 34.54
N VAL A 49 46.03 -37.00 35.53
CA VAL A 49 45.34 -35.72 35.33
C VAL A 49 46.28 -34.79 34.57
N THR A 50 46.04 -34.61 33.27
CA THR A 50 46.57 -33.45 32.51
C THR A 50 45.48 -32.40 32.44
N ALA A 51 45.75 -31.28 33.13
CA ALA A 51 44.99 -30.05 33.00
C ALA A 51 45.06 -29.55 31.56
N ASP A 52 43.95 -29.65 30.86
CA ASP A 52 43.67 -28.87 29.65
C ASP A 52 42.21 -28.39 29.70
N ASP A 53 41.90 -27.63 30.75
CA ASP A 53 40.73 -26.75 30.82
C ASP A 53 41.17 -25.35 30.37
N ALA A 54 41.42 -25.21 29.07
CA ALA A 54 41.38 -23.92 28.41
C ALA A 54 39.97 -23.76 27.81
N PRO A 55 39.16 -22.77 28.23
CA PRO A 55 37.87 -22.56 27.61
C PRO A 55 38.11 -22.26 26.13
N ALA A 56 37.55 -23.09 25.26
CA ALA A 56 37.56 -22.91 23.81
C ALA A 56 37.19 -21.45 23.53
N THR A 57 38.19 -20.64 23.23
CA THR A 57 38.00 -19.24 22.89
C THR A 57 37.32 -19.29 21.54
N ALA A 58 35.99 -19.16 21.53
CA ALA A 58 35.22 -19.03 20.32
C ALA A 58 35.87 -17.92 19.50
N THR A 59 36.55 -18.31 18.43
CA THR A 59 37.13 -17.40 17.46
C THR A 59 35.96 -16.64 16.84
N ARG A 60 35.64 -15.48 17.42
CA ARG A 60 34.73 -14.51 16.82
C ARG A 60 35.27 -14.23 15.43
N SER A 61 34.53 -14.67 14.42
CA SER A 61 34.77 -14.32 13.04
C SER A 61 34.85 -12.80 12.92
N THR A 62 36.02 -12.29 12.56
CA THR A 62 36.30 -10.86 12.33
C THR A 62 35.93 -10.40 10.92
N ALA A 63 35.18 -11.19 10.16
CA ALA A 63 34.64 -10.74 8.88
C ALA A 63 33.53 -9.71 9.14
N PRO A 64 33.50 -8.56 8.45
CA PRO A 64 32.40 -7.61 8.56
C PRO A 64 31.12 -8.32 8.15
N ALA A 65 30.27 -8.66 9.12
CA ALA A 65 29.03 -9.40 8.90
C ALA A 65 28.20 -8.67 7.82
N ARG A 66 28.02 -9.25 6.63
CA ARG A 66 27.29 -8.61 5.53
C ARG A 66 25.87 -8.22 5.99
N VAL A 67 25.35 -7.09 5.49
CA VAL A 67 23.93 -6.74 5.72
C VAL A 67 23.08 -7.85 5.10
N PRO A 68 22.09 -8.42 5.82
CA PRO A 68 21.21 -9.44 5.26
C PRO A 68 20.54 -8.94 3.97
N ALA A 69 20.47 -9.80 2.95
CA ALA A 69 19.87 -9.44 1.65
C ALA A 69 18.41 -8.98 1.80
N VAL A 70 17.69 -9.57 2.76
CA VAL A 70 16.31 -9.20 3.10
C VAL A 70 16.20 -7.77 3.63
N ASP A 71 17.18 -7.27 4.39
CA ASP A 71 17.15 -5.90 4.91
C ASP A 71 17.37 -4.88 3.77
N VAL A 72 18.28 -5.19 2.84
CA VAL A 72 18.48 -4.39 1.62
C VAL A 72 17.22 -4.41 0.75
N LEU A 73 16.61 -5.57 0.54
CA LEU A 73 15.36 -5.70 -0.21
C LEU A 73 14.24 -4.84 0.42
N ARG A 74 14.11 -4.85 1.76
CA ARG A 74 13.14 -3.98 2.46
C ARG A 74 13.40 -2.49 2.22
N ASP A 75 14.66 -2.06 2.22
CA ASP A 75 15.03 -0.67 1.92
C ASP A 75 14.70 -0.29 0.47
N VAL A 76 14.95 -1.19 -0.50
CA VAL A 76 14.56 -0.99 -1.91
C VAL A 76 13.04 -0.91 -2.05
N VAL A 77 12.30 -1.82 -1.41
CA VAL A 77 10.83 -1.81 -1.43
C VAL A 77 10.29 -0.54 -0.78
N ALA A 78 10.88 -0.07 0.31
CA ALA A 78 10.51 1.19 0.95
C ALA A 78 10.75 2.40 0.02
N ALA A 79 11.90 2.45 -0.66
CA ALA A 79 12.21 3.49 -1.63
C ALA A 79 11.23 3.47 -2.81
N VAL A 80 10.95 2.29 -3.38
CA VAL A 80 9.98 2.14 -4.47
C VAL A 80 8.59 2.55 -4.03
N ALA A 81 8.13 2.14 -2.84
CA ALA A 81 6.81 2.53 -2.33
C ALA A 81 6.70 4.05 -2.14
N LEU A 82 7.72 4.69 -1.56
CA LEU A 82 7.77 6.14 -1.36
C LEU A 82 7.80 6.90 -2.71
N LEU A 83 8.67 6.51 -3.63
CA LEU A 83 8.77 7.16 -4.94
C LEU A 83 7.52 6.95 -5.79
N ALA A 84 7.00 5.73 -5.82
CA ALA A 84 5.80 5.42 -6.58
C ALA A 84 4.55 6.08 -5.99
N SER A 85 4.53 6.35 -4.68
CA SER A 85 3.45 7.13 -4.06
C SER A 85 3.33 8.54 -4.65
N LEU A 86 4.43 9.13 -5.15
CA LEU A 86 4.39 10.46 -5.78
C LEU A 86 3.60 10.47 -7.09
N ALA A 87 3.58 9.35 -7.81
CA ALA A 87 2.87 9.21 -9.08
C ALA A 87 1.41 8.74 -8.91
N LEU A 88 0.97 8.50 -7.68
CA LEU A 88 -0.37 8.02 -7.38
C LEU A 88 -1.33 9.17 -7.00
N PRO A 89 -2.64 8.97 -7.18
CA PRO A 89 -3.65 9.92 -6.72
C PRO A 89 -3.54 10.10 -5.21
N TRP A 90 -3.47 11.35 -4.77
CA TRP A 90 -3.46 11.71 -3.35
C TRP A 90 -4.87 11.87 -2.80
N ASN A 91 -5.75 12.46 -3.62
CA ASN A 91 -7.19 12.54 -3.40
C ASN A 91 -7.90 12.51 -4.77
N LEU A 92 -9.19 12.84 -4.81
CA LEU A 92 -9.98 12.79 -6.06
C LEU A 92 -9.48 13.75 -7.17
N VAL A 93 -8.72 14.79 -6.82
CA VAL A 93 -8.48 15.94 -7.70
C VAL A 93 -6.99 16.25 -7.88
N ALA A 94 -6.16 15.79 -6.96
CA ALA A 94 -4.74 16.09 -6.90
C ALA A 94 -3.91 14.82 -6.81
N SER A 95 -2.77 14.83 -7.49
CA SER A 95 -1.70 13.86 -7.32
C SER A 95 -0.84 14.23 -6.11
N ALA A 96 -0.02 13.29 -5.65
CA ALA A 96 0.88 13.52 -4.52
C ALA A 96 1.95 14.60 -4.83
N THR A 97 2.37 14.74 -6.09
CA THR A 97 3.29 15.79 -6.54
C THR A 97 2.74 17.20 -6.39
N ASP A 98 1.42 17.37 -6.40
CA ASP A 98 0.76 18.67 -6.28
C ASP A 98 0.76 19.19 -4.84
N ARG A 99 1.23 18.36 -3.89
CA ARG A 99 1.24 18.64 -2.45
C ARG A 99 2.68 18.78 -1.96
N PRO A 100 3.20 20.00 -1.73
CA PRO A 100 4.60 20.19 -1.38
C PRO A 100 4.98 19.49 -0.07
N TRP A 101 4.08 19.45 0.92
CA TRP A 101 4.31 18.71 2.17
C TRP A 101 4.41 17.20 1.99
N ALA A 102 3.69 16.60 1.02
CA ALA A 102 3.79 15.18 0.71
C ALA A 102 5.17 14.87 0.11
N VAL A 103 5.60 15.68 -0.87
CA VAL A 103 6.92 15.55 -1.51
C VAL A 103 8.05 15.71 -0.49
N VAL A 104 8.00 16.75 0.36
CA VAL A 104 9.01 16.98 1.40
C VAL A 104 9.06 15.81 2.38
N SER A 105 7.90 15.30 2.81
CA SER A 105 7.85 14.15 3.72
C SER A 105 8.46 12.88 3.11
N VAL A 106 8.23 12.65 1.81
CA VAL A 106 8.85 11.54 1.06
C VAL A 106 10.37 11.71 0.98
N VAL A 107 10.86 12.90 0.63
CA VAL A 107 12.29 13.19 0.54
C VAL A 107 12.97 12.97 1.88
N VAL A 108 12.40 13.48 2.98
CA VAL A 108 12.95 13.29 4.33
C VAL A 108 13.02 11.80 4.70
N ALA A 109 11.97 11.02 4.40
CA ALA A 109 11.98 9.58 4.64
C ALA A 109 13.04 8.85 3.77
N LEU A 110 13.18 9.20 2.50
CA LEU A 110 14.18 8.62 1.60
C LEU A 110 15.62 8.88 2.05
N LEU A 111 15.90 10.09 2.56
CA LEU A 111 17.23 10.44 3.09
C LEU A 111 17.62 9.63 4.33
N ALA A 112 16.64 9.02 5.01
CA ALA A 112 16.89 8.18 6.19
C ALA A 112 17.24 6.72 5.86
N LEU A 113 16.92 6.24 4.65
CA LEU A 113 17.25 4.88 4.19
C LEU A 113 18.75 4.54 4.20
N PRO A 114 19.68 5.42 3.74
CA PRO A 114 21.11 5.11 3.75
C PRO A 114 21.74 5.15 5.16
N LEU A 115 21.05 5.68 6.18
CA LEU A 115 21.64 5.90 7.51
C LEU A 115 22.23 4.66 8.17
N PRO A 116 21.59 3.46 8.15
CA PRO A 116 22.20 2.26 8.71
C PRO A 116 23.51 1.92 8.00
N TYR A 117 23.59 2.11 6.68
CA TYR A 117 24.78 1.81 5.89
C TYR A 117 25.90 2.81 6.11
N LEU A 118 25.57 4.10 6.24
CA LEU A 118 26.53 5.17 6.55
C LEU A 118 27.09 5.05 7.97
N ALA A 119 26.22 4.74 8.94
CA ALA A 119 26.63 4.37 10.29
C ALA A 119 27.61 3.20 10.21
N ARG A 120 27.27 2.22 9.36
CA ARG A 120 28.10 1.03 9.19
C ARG A 120 29.45 1.25 8.50
N ALA A 121 29.53 2.28 7.67
CA ALA A 121 30.77 2.66 7.00
C ALA A 121 31.66 3.54 7.90
N GLY A 122 31.24 3.86 9.13
CA GLY A 122 31.98 4.76 10.02
C GLY A 122 31.99 6.23 9.54
N VAL A 123 31.07 6.60 8.66
CA VAL A 123 30.97 7.97 8.09
C VAL A 123 30.33 8.94 9.08
N LEU A 124 29.51 8.42 10.00
CA LEU A 124 28.77 9.24 10.97
C LEU A 124 29.65 9.60 12.19
N PRO A 125 29.30 10.68 12.93
CA PRO A 125 30.09 11.15 14.08
C PRO A 125 30.29 10.08 15.16
N GLY A 126 31.37 10.18 15.94
CA GLY A 126 31.74 9.17 16.96
C GLY A 126 30.71 8.92 18.07
N GLY A 127 29.79 9.85 18.30
CA GLY A 127 28.65 9.67 19.23
C GLY A 127 27.43 8.97 18.62
N TRP A 128 27.49 8.59 17.34
CA TRP A 128 26.38 7.95 16.64
C TRP A 128 26.25 6.48 17.04
N THR A 129 25.11 6.13 17.63
CA THR A 129 24.81 4.79 18.11
C THR A 129 23.69 4.14 17.28
N VAL A 130 23.49 2.84 17.44
CA VAL A 130 22.33 2.15 16.85
C VAL A 130 21.00 2.79 17.29
N ARG A 131 20.93 3.24 18.54
CA ARG A 131 19.75 3.92 19.08
C ARG A 131 19.49 5.25 18.37
N THR A 132 20.53 6.03 18.07
CA THR A 132 20.37 7.28 17.31
C THR A 132 19.98 7.00 15.86
N THR A 133 20.53 5.97 15.20
CA THR A 133 20.08 5.57 13.85
C THR A 133 18.57 5.27 13.82
N ARG A 134 18.11 4.41 14.75
CA ARG A 134 16.69 4.04 14.84
C ARG A 134 15.80 5.25 15.11
N LEU A 135 16.21 6.13 16.03
CA LEU A 135 15.46 7.33 16.38
C LEU A 135 15.36 8.29 15.20
N VAL A 136 16.47 8.56 14.51
CA VAL A 136 16.50 9.48 13.36
C VAL A 136 15.63 8.94 12.22
N ARG A 137 15.66 7.62 11.96
CA ARG A 137 14.78 7.00 10.95
C ARG A 137 13.30 7.10 11.32
N LEU A 138 12.96 6.90 12.59
CA LEU A 138 11.59 7.07 13.09
C LEU A 138 11.14 8.53 12.95
N VAL A 139 11.97 9.49 13.35
CA VAL A 139 11.70 10.92 13.23
C VAL A 139 11.58 11.35 11.77
N ALA A 140 12.41 10.82 10.87
CA ALA A 140 12.36 11.13 9.44
C ALA A 140 11.11 10.57 8.74
N ALA A 141 10.58 9.44 9.20
CA ALA A 141 9.33 8.87 8.69
C ALA A 141 8.08 9.56 9.27
N ALA A 142 8.19 10.19 10.46
CA ALA A 142 7.06 10.77 11.17
C ALA A 142 6.27 11.84 10.39
N PRO A 143 6.91 12.76 9.63
CA PRO A 143 6.17 13.75 8.83
C PRO A 143 5.16 13.13 7.88
N PHE A 144 5.53 12.04 7.18
CA PHE A 144 4.61 11.37 6.26
C PHE A 144 3.43 10.75 7.02
N VAL A 145 3.69 10.12 8.16
CA VAL A 145 2.65 9.53 9.02
C VAL A 145 1.69 10.61 9.53
N VAL A 146 2.21 11.75 9.97
CA VAL A 146 1.39 12.88 10.44
C VAL A 146 0.53 13.45 9.32
N VAL A 147 1.12 13.69 8.14
CA VAL A 147 0.39 14.15 6.95
C VAL A 147 -0.72 13.15 6.59
N ALA A 148 -0.43 11.86 6.58
CA ALA A 148 -1.41 10.82 6.30
C ALA A 148 -2.58 10.86 7.30
N LEU A 149 -2.30 10.97 8.60
CA LEU A 149 -3.32 11.07 9.64
C LEU A 149 -4.18 12.33 9.50
N VAL A 150 -3.57 13.47 9.19
CA VAL A 150 -4.28 14.74 8.97
C VAL A 150 -5.28 14.58 7.82
N TYR A 151 -4.87 13.99 6.69
CA TYR A 151 -5.76 13.79 5.55
C TYR A 151 -6.90 12.81 5.82
N ILE A 152 -6.63 11.74 6.58
CA ILE A 152 -7.68 10.83 7.04
C ILE A 152 -8.71 11.57 7.89
N VAL A 153 -8.27 12.42 8.84
CA VAL A 153 -9.17 13.21 9.70
C VAL A 153 -9.92 14.30 8.91
N LEU A 154 -9.26 14.92 7.94
CA LEU A 154 -9.90 15.90 7.05
C LEU A 154 -11.00 15.26 6.21
N ASP A 155 -10.81 14.03 5.70
CA ASP A 155 -11.86 13.33 4.94
C ASP A 155 -13.05 12.94 5.82
N VAL A 156 -12.88 12.75 7.13
CA VAL A 156 -13.99 12.52 8.08
C VAL A 156 -14.80 13.79 8.33
N SER A 157 -14.15 14.96 8.37
CA SER A 157 -14.76 16.22 8.84
C SER A 157 -15.34 17.09 7.72
N ARG A 158 -14.93 16.89 6.47
CA ARG A 158 -15.42 17.65 5.32
C ARG A 158 -16.78 17.14 4.89
N SER A 159 -17.72 18.05 4.63
CA SER A 159 -19.04 17.67 4.10
C SER A 159 -18.93 17.02 2.72
N ALA A 160 -19.91 16.18 2.39
CA ALA A 160 -19.98 15.47 1.12
C ALA A 160 -19.89 16.41 -0.11
N ASP A 161 -20.35 17.66 0.01
CA ASP A 161 -20.46 18.62 -1.09
C ASP A 161 -19.11 19.21 -1.55
N SER A 162 -18.07 19.12 -0.73
CA SER A 162 -16.75 19.70 -1.05
C SER A 162 -15.89 18.74 -1.89
N LEU A 163 -16.11 18.71 -3.22
CA LEU A 163 -15.39 17.83 -4.15
C LEU A 163 -13.89 18.11 -4.28
N LEU A 164 -13.46 19.37 -4.09
CA LEU A 164 -12.10 19.81 -4.42
C LEU A 164 -10.98 19.17 -3.57
N ASP A 165 -11.34 18.51 -2.47
CA ASP A 165 -10.37 18.08 -1.47
C ASP A 165 -10.79 16.79 -0.73
N ARG A 166 -11.73 16.02 -1.30
CA ARG A 166 -12.31 14.81 -0.72
C ARG A 166 -11.52 13.55 -1.09
N GLY A 167 -11.54 12.59 -0.18
CA GLY A 167 -10.99 11.25 -0.35
C GLY A 167 -9.52 11.11 0.04
N VAL A 168 -9.17 9.87 0.36
CA VAL A 168 -7.85 9.40 0.71
C VAL A 168 -7.36 8.48 -0.42
N GLY A 169 -6.40 8.96 -1.19
CA GLY A 169 -5.86 8.28 -2.35
C GLY A 169 -4.91 7.13 -2.01
N THR A 170 -4.69 6.23 -2.97
CA THR A 170 -3.75 5.11 -2.83
C THR A 170 -2.30 5.56 -2.65
N ALA A 171 -1.94 6.77 -3.06
CA ALA A 171 -0.65 7.39 -2.75
C ALA A 171 -0.38 7.40 -1.25
N LEU A 172 -1.37 7.79 -0.44
CA LEU A 172 -1.24 7.86 1.01
C LEU A 172 -1.00 6.47 1.60
N GLY A 173 -1.72 5.45 1.12
CA GLY A 173 -1.55 4.08 1.58
C GLY A 173 -0.18 3.49 1.26
N LEU A 174 0.26 3.66 0.01
CA LEU A 174 1.56 3.15 -0.43
C LEU A 174 2.73 3.92 0.22
N GLY A 175 2.62 5.24 0.30
CA GLY A 175 3.61 6.09 0.95
C GLY A 175 3.68 5.84 2.46
N LEU A 176 2.55 5.58 3.13
CA LEU A 176 2.51 5.22 4.55
C LEU A 176 3.20 3.88 4.79
N ALA A 177 2.98 2.88 3.92
CA ALA A 177 3.70 1.62 3.96
C ALA A 177 5.22 1.82 3.79
N GLY A 178 5.62 2.65 2.82
CA GLY A 178 7.02 3.03 2.62
C GLY A 178 7.63 3.70 3.86
N ALA A 179 6.98 4.72 4.41
CA ALA A 179 7.43 5.41 5.61
C ALA A 179 7.54 4.48 6.82
N LEU A 180 6.60 3.56 7.01
CA LEU A 180 6.68 2.56 8.08
C LEU A 180 7.84 1.57 7.86
N LEU A 181 8.12 1.15 6.63
CA LEU A 181 9.31 0.35 6.31
C LEU A 181 10.61 1.14 6.59
N VAL A 182 10.63 2.46 6.35
CA VAL A 182 11.75 3.34 6.73
C VAL A 182 11.89 3.45 8.25
N ALA A 183 10.80 3.52 9.00
CA ALA A 183 10.86 3.65 10.46
C ALA A 183 11.34 2.37 11.17
N GLN A 184 11.24 1.21 10.52
CA GLN A 184 11.52 -0.09 11.14
C GLN A 184 12.99 -0.38 11.42
N PRO A 185 13.34 -0.94 12.58
CA PRO A 185 14.69 -1.40 12.83
C PRO A 185 15.06 -2.57 11.91
N ARG A 186 16.30 -2.57 11.44
CA ARG A 186 16.87 -3.65 10.62
C ARG A 186 17.36 -4.79 11.51
N SER A 187 17.53 -5.98 10.95
CA SER A 187 17.93 -7.17 11.72
C SER A 187 19.30 -6.96 12.37
N CYS A 188 20.22 -6.31 11.65
CA CYS A 188 21.55 -5.94 12.17
C CYS A 188 21.55 -4.84 13.23
N GLU A 189 20.44 -4.14 13.43
CA GLU A 189 20.32 -3.15 14.48
C GLU A 189 19.82 -3.79 15.78
N LEU A 190 19.14 -4.93 15.73
CA LEU A 190 18.43 -5.57 16.86
C LEU A 190 19.36 -6.40 17.76
N GLY A 191 19.44 -6.02 19.03
CA GLY A 191 20.17 -6.76 20.06
C GLY A 191 19.43 -7.98 20.59
N PRO A 192 19.96 -8.60 21.67
CA PRO A 192 19.35 -9.75 22.34
C PRO A 192 17.87 -9.51 22.67
N ARG A 193 17.07 -10.59 22.59
CA ARG A 193 15.60 -10.50 22.69
C ARG A 193 15.12 -9.90 24.02
N ASP A 194 15.81 -10.21 25.11
CA ASP A 194 15.41 -9.78 26.44
C ASP A 194 15.64 -8.27 26.63
N GLU A 195 16.73 -7.75 26.06
CA GLU A 195 17.08 -6.33 26.13
C GLU A 195 16.23 -5.47 25.18
N ASP A 196 15.95 -5.97 23.97
CA ASP A 196 15.19 -5.25 22.94
C ASP A 196 13.68 -5.60 22.92
N ALA A 197 13.16 -6.25 23.97
CA ALA A 197 11.76 -6.67 24.09
C ALA A 197 10.79 -5.49 23.96
N ALA A 198 11.15 -4.32 24.49
CA ALA A 198 10.35 -3.10 24.41
C ALA A 198 10.12 -2.65 22.95
N VAL A 199 11.13 -2.78 22.09
CA VAL A 199 11.04 -2.42 20.67
C VAL A 199 10.06 -3.34 19.95
N SER A 200 10.14 -4.66 20.19
CA SER A 200 9.19 -5.63 19.63
C SER A 200 7.76 -5.38 20.08
N ARG A 201 7.57 -5.07 21.37
CA ARG A 201 6.25 -4.70 21.93
C ARG A 201 5.70 -3.43 21.29
N GLY A 202 6.55 -2.44 21.04
CA GLY A 202 6.18 -1.20 20.35
C GLY A 202 5.63 -1.48 18.95
N TRP A 203 6.35 -2.25 18.13
CA TRP A 203 5.88 -2.61 16.77
C TRP A 203 4.65 -3.51 16.76
N ARG A 204 4.52 -4.43 17.72
CA ARG A 204 3.29 -5.21 17.92
C ARG A 204 2.11 -4.30 18.26
N THR A 205 2.31 -3.31 19.12
CA THR A 205 1.30 -2.30 19.45
C THR A 205 0.95 -1.46 18.23
N GLY A 206 1.94 -1.07 17.41
CA GLY A 206 1.74 -0.39 16.14
C GLY A 206 0.82 -1.18 15.20
N LEU A 207 1.01 -2.50 15.08
CA LEU A 207 0.12 -3.34 14.26
C LEU A 207 -1.30 -3.39 14.83
N ILE A 208 -1.46 -3.43 16.15
CA ILE A 208 -2.78 -3.34 16.81
C ILE A 208 -3.45 -1.99 16.47
N VAL A 209 -2.71 -0.88 16.55
CA VAL A 209 -3.23 0.45 16.27
C VAL A 209 -3.66 0.57 14.81
N VAL A 210 -2.85 0.12 13.84
CA VAL A 210 -3.23 0.15 12.42
C VAL A 210 -4.42 -0.78 12.14
N GLY A 211 -4.42 -1.98 12.72
CA GLY A 211 -5.55 -2.91 12.60
C GLY A 211 -6.85 -2.34 13.20
N ALA A 212 -6.76 -1.65 14.33
CA ALA A 212 -7.89 -0.95 14.94
C ALA A 212 -8.35 0.23 14.08
N ALA A 213 -7.42 1.00 13.50
CA ALA A 213 -7.75 2.10 12.59
C ALA A 213 -8.49 1.61 11.34
N VAL A 214 -8.15 0.43 10.80
CA VAL A 214 -8.90 -0.21 9.71
C VAL A 214 -10.34 -0.49 10.12
N VAL A 215 -10.56 -1.10 11.30
CA VAL A 215 -11.91 -1.43 11.78
C VAL A 215 -12.73 -0.17 12.08
N VAL A 216 -12.16 0.75 12.87
CA VAL A 216 -12.82 2.01 13.24
C VAL A 216 -13.12 2.82 11.99
N GLY A 217 -12.18 2.87 11.04
CA GLY A 217 -12.35 3.57 9.78
C GLY A 217 -13.50 2.99 8.94
N ALA A 218 -13.55 1.67 8.79
CA ALA A 218 -14.62 0.98 8.06
C ALA A 218 -15.99 1.19 8.71
N VAL A 219 -16.07 1.14 10.05
CA VAL A 219 -17.30 1.42 10.82
C VAL A 219 -17.73 2.87 10.68
N ALA A 220 -16.79 3.81 10.76
CA ALA A 220 -17.08 5.23 10.58
C ALA A 220 -17.60 5.51 9.16
N ALA A 221 -16.97 4.94 8.13
CA ALA A 221 -17.43 5.09 6.75
C ALA A 221 -18.85 4.54 6.54
N PHE A 222 -19.16 3.39 7.13
CA PHE A 222 -20.52 2.85 7.14
C PHE A 222 -21.49 3.80 7.84
N ALA A 223 -21.19 4.26 9.06
CA ALA A 223 -22.07 5.12 9.83
C ALA A 223 -22.33 6.48 9.15
N ILE A 224 -21.29 7.11 8.60
CA ILE A 224 -21.39 8.38 7.88
C ILE A 224 -22.25 8.21 6.62
N THR A 225 -22.05 7.14 5.85
CA THR A 225 -22.88 6.87 4.66
C THR A 225 -24.36 6.73 5.01
N LEU A 226 -24.68 6.08 6.13
CA LEU A 226 -26.06 5.97 6.60
C LEU A 226 -26.62 7.30 7.11
N ALA A 227 -25.77 8.18 7.65
CA ALA A 227 -26.17 9.49 8.15
C ALA A 227 -26.38 10.51 7.02
N ASP A 228 -25.62 10.41 5.93
CA ASP A 228 -25.72 11.29 4.76
C ASP A 228 -26.91 10.97 3.83
N ALA A 229 -27.54 9.80 4.02
CA ALA A 229 -28.60 9.33 3.13
C ALA A 229 -29.98 9.79 3.60
N ASP A 230 -30.66 10.60 2.77
CA ASP A 230 -32.02 11.11 3.03
C ASP A 230 -33.07 9.97 3.11
N ASP A 231 -32.90 8.92 2.30
CA ASP A 231 -33.69 7.69 2.34
C ASP A 231 -32.78 6.47 2.12
N VAL A 232 -32.73 5.58 3.12
CA VAL A 232 -31.79 4.45 3.14
C VAL A 232 -32.48 3.19 2.65
N ALA A 233 -32.38 2.90 1.35
CA ALA A 233 -32.82 1.62 0.81
C ALA A 233 -32.10 0.44 1.49
N THR A 234 -32.82 -0.67 1.73
CA THR A 234 -32.25 -1.89 2.32
C THR A 234 -31.03 -2.40 1.57
N SER A 235 -31.02 -2.30 0.23
CA SER A 235 -29.89 -2.67 -0.60
C SER A 235 -28.64 -1.84 -0.31
N THR A 236 -28.80 -0.54 -0.02
CA THR A 236 -27.68 0.35 0.36
C THR A 236 -27.06 -0.09 1.68
N VAL A 237 -27.88 -0.41 2.69
CA VAL A 237 -27.38 -0.92 3.98
C VAL A 237 -26.60 -2.22 3.78
N LEU A 238 -27.16 -3.17 3.03
CA LEU A 238 -26.52 -4.46 2.77
C LEU A 238 -25.21 -4.30 1.99
N LEU A 239 -25.16 -3.41 1.00
CA LEU A 239 -23.95 -3.11 0.24
C LEU A 239 -22.87 -2.47 1.13
N ALA A 240 -23.25 -1.49 1.96
CA ALA A 240 -22.35 -0.83 2.89
C ALA A 240 -21.79 -1.81 3.94
N LEU A 241 -22.57 -2.80 4.37
CA LEU A 241 -22.09 -3.89 5.22
C LEU A 241 -21.05 -4.77 4.51
N CYS A 242 -21.25 -5.10 3.23
CA CYS A 242 -20.25 -5.82 2.44
C CYS A 242 -18.95 -5.01 2.34
N TYR A 243 -19.05 -3.71 2.07
CA TYR A 243 -17.90 -2.81 1.98
C TYR A 243 -17.16 -2.60 3.30
N LEU A 244 -17.85 -2.60 4.42
CA LEU A 244 -17.24 -2.62 5.75
C LEU A 244 -16.48 -3.93 6.00
N ALA A 245 -17.04 -5.07 5.56
CA ALA A 245 -16.45 -6.37 5.82
C ALA A 245 -15.11 -6.58 5.09
N VAL A 246 -14.96 -6.04 3.88
CA VAL A 246 -13.74 -6.22 3.05
C VAL A 246 -12.44 -5.78 3.75
N PRO A 247 -12.26 -4.52 4.18
CA PRO A 247 -11.03 -4.08 4.83
C PRO A 247 -10.80 -4.79 6.18
N VAL A 248 -11.87 -5.14 6.89
CA VAL A 248 -11.77 -5.92 8.14
C VAL A 248 -11.22 -7.31 7.87
N VAL A 249 -11.72 -8.01 6.85
CA VAL A 249 -11.28 -9.36 6.48
C VAL A 249 -9.87 -9.35 5.91
N LEU A 250 -9.52 -8.38 5.07
CA LEU A 250 -8.24 -8.35 4.36
C LEU A 250 -7.10 -7.72 5.18
N GLY A 251 -7.40 -6.81 6.09
CA GLY A 251 -6.41 -6.11 6.93
C GLY A 251 -6.48 -6.50 8.40
N ALA A 252 -7.60 -6.21 9.06
CA ALA A 252 -7.70 -6.31 10.52
C ALA A 252 -7.67 -7.74 11.03
N LEU A 253 -8.34 -8.69 10.37
CA LEU A 253 -8.37 -10.10 10.76
C LEU A 253 -6.97 -10.75 10.68
N PRO A 254 -6.21 -10.63 9.57
CA PRO A 254 -4.83 -11.08 9.50
C PRO A 254 -3.91 -10.37 10.51
N ALA A 255 -4.08 -9.05 10.72
CA ALA A 255 -3.31 -8.31 11.72
C ALA A 255 -3.57 -8.85 13.13
N PHE A 256 -4.82 -9.11 13.49
CA PHE A 256 -5.19 -9.70 14.77
C PHE A 256 -4.61 -11.11 14.97
N GLY A 257 -4.69 -11.95 13.94
CA GLY A 257 -4.07 -13.28 13.96
C GLY A 257 -2.55 -13.20 14.15
N ALA A 258 -1.88 -12.31 13.41
CA ALA A 258 -0.44 -12.08 13.54
C ALA A 258 -0.06 -11.58 14.94
N VAL A 259 -0.83 -10.64 15.51
CA VAL A 259 -0.62 -10.14 16.88
C VAL A 259 -0.76 -11.24 17.92
N ARG A 260 -1.57 -12.29 17.68
CA ARG A 260 -1.66 -13.46 18.56
C ARG A 260 -0.46 -14.42 18.45
N GLY A 261 0.53 -14.10 17.63
CA GLY A 261 1.75 -14.91 17.44
C GLY A 261 1.66 -15.90 16.27
N ASP A 262 0.60 -15.83 15.48
CA ASP A 262 0.40 -16.74 14.36
C ASP A 262 1.19 -16.29 13.12
N ALA A 263 2.27 -17.01 12.83
CA ALA A 263 3.16 -16.73 11.71
C ALA A 263 2.49 -16.82 10.33
N GLY A 264 1.47 -17.67 10.15
CA GLY A 264 0.82 -17.74 8.85
C GLY A 264 -0.22 -16.66 8.62
N TRP A 265 -0.80 -16.09 9.69
CA TRP A 265 -1.63 -14.87 9.55
C TRP A 265 -0.75 -13.67 9.21
N ALA A 266 0.45 -13.59 9.80
CA ALA A 266 1.45 -12.60 9.40
C ALA A 266 1.84 -12.77 7.93
N ALA A 267 2.11 -13.99 7.47
CA ALA A 267 2.42 -14.25 6.06
C ALA A 267 1.27 -13.88 5.11
N ALA A 268 0.02 -14.22 5.47
CA ALA A 268 -1.16 -13.85 4.70
C ALA A 268 -1.36 -12.32 4.65
N LEU A 269 -1.15 -11.62 5.76
CA LEU A 269 -1.19 -10.14 5.81
C LEU A 269 -0.13 -9.52 4.91
N ILE A 270 1.12 -9.99 5.00
CA ILE A 270 2.24 -9.49 4.16
C ILE A 270 1.92 -9.71 2.68
N GLY A 271 1.46 -10.91 2.31
CA GLY A 271 1.06 -11.22 0.94
C GLY A 271 -0.09 -10.35 0.45
N THR A 272 -1.13 -10.17 1.26
CA THR A 272 -2.30 -9.36 0.90
C THR A 272 -1.95 -7.88 0.76
N GLY A 273 -1.11 -7.33 1.64
CA GLY A 273 -0.65 -5.94 1.52
C GLY A 273 0.29 -5.71 0.35
N ALA A 274 1.18 -6.68 0.05
CA ALA A 274 2.02 -6.63 -1.15
C ALA A 274 1.18 -6.68 -2.44
N ALA A 275 0.20 -7.57 -2.50
CA ALA A 275 -0.76 -7.65 -3.61
C ALA A 275 -1.55 -6.33 -3.77
N SER A 276 -2.02 -5.76 -2.66
CA SER A 276 -2.74 -4.47 -2.65
C SER A 276 -1.85 -3.34 -3.19
N ALA A 277 -0.59 -3.27 -2.77
CA ALA A 277 0.37 -2.28 -3.26
C ALA A 277 0.61 -2.39 -4.78
N VAL A 278 0.71 -3.61 -5.33
CA VAL A 278 0.84 -3.83 -6.78
C VAL A 278 -0.42 -3.39 -7.52
N ILE A 279 -1.61 -3.70 -6.98
CA ILE A 279 -2.89 -3.30 -7.58
C ILE A 279 -3.04 -1.77 -7.56
N PHE A 280 -2.64 -1.10 -6.48
CA PHE A 280 -2.64 0.38 -6.41
C PHE A 280 -1.76 0.97 -7.51
N LEU A 281 -0.59 0.38 -7.75
CA LEU A 281 0.31 0.80 -8.82
C LEU A 281 -0.30 0.58 -10.21
N ALA A 282 -0.96 -0.55 -10.44
CA ALA A 282 -1.65 -0.84 -11.69
C ALA A 282 -2.82 0.14 -11.95
N GLY A 283 -3.45 0.66 -10.88
CA GLY A 283 -4.53 1.64 -10.96
C GLY A 283 -4.12 3.06 -11.34
N SER A 284 -2.82 3.38 -11.35
CA SER A 284 -2.30 4.76 -11.55
C SER A 284 -2.60 5.38 -12.93
N HIS A 285 -2.74 4.58 -14.00
CA HIS A 285 -2.78 5.07 -15.38
C HIS A 285 -4.20 5.29 -15.94
N GLY A 286 -5.17 5.65 -15.09
CA GLY A 286 -6.55 5.86 -15.55
C GLY A 286 -7.24 4.60 -16.06
N ALA A 287 -6.73 3.40 -15.72
CA ALA A 287 -7.41 2.14 -15.97
C ALA A 287 -8.74 2.16 -15.21
N ALA A 288 -9.82 2.44 -15.95
CA ALA A 288 -11.16 2.64 -15.40
C ALA A 288 -11.52 1.45 -14.51
N GLY A 289 -11.74 1.73 -13.23
CA GLY A 289 -12.32 0.79 -12.28
C GLY A 289 -11.43 0.34 -11.13
N LEU A 290 -10.10 0.39 -11.19
CA LEU A 290 -9.26 0.02 -10.04
C LEU A 290 -9.33 1.07 -8.92
N LEU A 291 -9.17 0.64 -7.66
CA LEU A 291 -9.25 1.54 -6.51
C LEU A 291 -8.15 2.60 -6.59
N GLN A 292 -8.55 3.86 -6.72
CA GLN A 292 -7.66 5.02 -6.74
C GLN A 292 -7.80 5.86 -5.47
N VAL A 293 -9.03 5.99 -4.96
CA VAL A 293 -9.35 6.83 -3.81
C VAL A 293 -10.44 6.15 -2.97
N GLU A 294 -10.29 6.18 -1.65
CA GLU A 294 -11.31 5.80 -0.66
C GLU A 294 -11.88 7.06 0.01
N SER A 295 -13.10 6.99 0.56
CA SER A 295 -13.65 8.10 1.34
C SER A 295 -14.64 7.60 2.40
N PHE A 296 -14.63 8.25 3.56
CA PHE A 296 -15.59 8.00 4.64
C PHE A 296 -17.05 8.23 4.20
N HIS A 297 -17.26 9.14 3.26
CA HIS A 297 -18.57 9.50 2.75
C HIS A 297 -18.98 8.63 1.53
N GLY A 298 -18.24 7.55 1.24
CA GLY A 298 -18.47 6.64 0.11
C GLY A 298 -18.64 5.18 0.51
N ALA A 299 -19.01 4.92 1.78
CA ALA A 299 -19.15 3.59 2.41
C ALA A 299 -17.89 2.72 2.43
N ARG A 300 -16.73 3.26 2.01
CA ARG A 300 -15.51 2.50 1.75
C ARG A 300 -14.29 3.23 2.27
N PHE A 301 -13.75 2.72 3.37
CA PHE A 301 -12.48 3.14 3.92
C PHE A 301 -11.78 1.99 4.64
N GLY A 302 -10.47 1.89 4.46
CA GLY A 302 -9.60 1.01 5.23
C GLY A 302 -8.73 0.10 4.38
N ILE A 303 -9.02 -0.05 3.08
CA ILE A 303 -8.20 -0.83 2.14
C ILE A 303 -6.85 -0.13 1.95
N VAL A 304 -6.84 1.20 1.91
CA VAL A 304 -5.63 2.03 1.80
C VAL A 304 -4.62 1.77 2.93
N LEU A 305 -5.08 1.29 4.09
CA LEU A 305 -4.21 1.00 5.25
C LEU A 305 -3.64 -0.43 5.26
N ILE A 306 -4.07 -1.32 4.36
CA ILE A 306 -3.62 -2.72 4.33
C ILE A 306 -2.10 -2.82 4.02
N PRO A 307 -1.54 -2.11 3.03
CA PRO A 307 -0.09 -2.11 2.80
C PRO A 307 0.71 -1.62 4.02
N ALA A 308 0.18 -0.66 4.79
CA ALA A 308 0.81 -0.16 6.01
C ALA A 308 0.84 -1.22 7.13
N ALA A 309 -0.26 -1.96 7.32
CA ALA A 309 -0.30 -3.09 8.25
C ALA A 309 0.69 -4.20 7.84
N ALA A 310 0.77 -4.51 6.54
CA ALA A 310 1.72 -5.46 5.98
C ALA A 310 3.17 -5.02 6.15
N ALA A 311 3.47 -3.73 5.96
CA ALA A 311 4.79 -3.18 6.23
C ALA A 311 5.21 -3.44 7.69
N ILE A 312 4.33 -3.16 8.66
CA ILE A 312 4.58 -3.45 10.09
C ILE A 312 4.86 -4.94 10.30
N ALA A 313 4.01 -5.81 9.76
CA ALA A 313 4.14 -7.26 9.92
C ALA A 313 5.41 -7.84 9.27
N ALA A 314 5.92 -7.22 8.19
CA ALA A 314 7.14 -7.64 7.50
C ALA A 314 8.44 -7.24 8.22
N GLY A 315 8.36 -6.40 9.27
CA GLY A 315 9.52 -5.86 9.97
C GLY A 315 10.24 -6.88 10.85
N ALA A 316 11.58 -6.80 10.89
CA ALA A 316 12.42 -7.70 11.70
C ALA A 316 12.02 -7.70 13.19
N ALA A 317 11.68 -6.53 13.74
CA ALA A 317 11.24 -6.41 15.13
C ALA A 317 9.92 -7.13 15.44
N PHE A 318 9.01 -7.22 14.47
CA PHE A 318 7.75 -7.93 14.63
C PHE A 318 7.92 -9.43 14.38
N LEU A 319 8.63 -9.81 13.31
CA LEU A 319 8.81 -11.21 12.91
C LEU A 319 9.49 -12.06 14.00
N ARG A 320 10.39 -11.47 14.80
CA ARG A 320 11.01 -12.17 15.95
C ARG A 320 10.05 -12.50 17.09
N THR A 321 8.83 -11.93 17.10
CA THR A 321 7.77 -12.27 18.07
C THR A 321 6.96 -13.50 17.65
N LEU A 322 7.16 -13.98 16.42
CA LEU A 322 6.42 -15.09 15.83
C LEU A 322 7.19 -16.41 15.99
N GLY A 323 6.44 -17.51 15.97
CA GLY A 323 6.99 -18.86 15.84
C GLY A 323 7.59 -19.12 14.45
N ALA A 324 8.13 -20.33 14.24
CA ALA A 324 8.54 -20.74 12.90
C ALA A 324 7.35 -20.75 11.94
N LEU A 325 7.58 -20.30 10.70
CA LEU A 325 6.53 -20.30 9.68
C LEU A 325 6.17 -21.73 9.27
N ASP A 326 4.94 -22.14 9.56
CA ASP A 326 4.33 -23.30 8.92
C ASP A 326 3.67 -22.88 7.60
N VAL A 327 4.28 -23.29 6.48
CA VAL A 327 3.81 -23.00 5.13
C VAL A 327 2.39 -23.53 4.91
N ARG A 328 2.06 -24.73 5.41
CA ARG A 328 0.70 -25.31 5.24
C ARG A 328 -0.33 -24.40 5.89
N ALA A 329 -0.01 -23.90 7.07
CA ALA A 329 -0.90 -23.05 7.82
C ALA A 329 -1.00 -21.65 7.17
N ALA A 330 0.07 -21.09 6.60
CA ALA A 330 0.02 -19.85 5.82
C ALA A 330 -0.85 -19.96 4.55
N VAL A 331 -0.72 -21.09 3.83
CA VAL A 331 -1.56 -21.43 2.68
C VAL A 331 -3.02 -21.55 3.09
N SER A 332 -3.31 -22.23 4.20
CA SER A 332 -4.67 -22.37 4.76
C SER A 332 -5.32 -21.00 5.04
N ARG A 333 -4.58 -20.07 5.66
CA ARG A 333 -5.09 -18.73 5.98
C ARG A 333 -5.31 -17.88 4.72
N THR A 334 -4.44 -18.01 3.72
CA THR A 334 -4.60 -17.33 2.43
C THR A 334 -5.80 -17.88 1.65
N LEU A 335 -6.02 -19.20 1.66
CA LEU A 335 -7.23 -19.82 1.10
C LEU A 335 -8.49 -19.37 1.83
N LEU A 336 -8.44 -19.24 3.17
CA LEU A 336 -9.57 -18.72 3.93
C LEU A 336 -9.92 -17.28 3.51
N LEU A 337 -8.93 -16.41 3.30
CA LEU A 337 -9.17 -15.06 2.76
C LEU A 337 -9.78 -15.12 1.36
N LEU A 338 -9.31 -16.04 0.50
CA LEU A 338 -9.84 -16.23 -0.86
C LEU A 338 -11.31 -16.67 -0.85
N VAL A 339 -11.68 -17.59 0.06
CA VAL A 339 -13.08 -18.01 0.26
C VAL A 339 -13.94 -16.84 0.72
N ILE A 340 -13.54 -16.15 1.78
CA ILE A 340 -14.36 -15.07 2.36
C ILE A 340 -14.53 -13.94 1.34
N LEU A 341 -13.45 -13.54 0.66
CA LEU A 341 -13.52 -12.49 -0.36
C LEU A 341 -14.42 -12.89 -1.53
N GLY A 342 -14.33 -14.13 -2.02
CA GLY A 342 -15.19 -14.62 -3.10
C GLY A 342 -16.66 -14.62 -2.71
N VAL A 343 -16.98 -14.98 -1.46
CA VAL A 343 -18.34 -14.89 -0.91
C VAL A 343 -18.82 -13.44 -0.79
N LEU A 344 -17.98 -12.54 -0.28
CA LEU A 344 -18.34 -11.11 -0.15
C LEU A 344 -18.62 -10.46 -1.50
N VAL A 345 -17.76 -10.72 -2.50
CA VAL A 345 -17.98 -10.25 -3.88
C VAL A 345 -19.26 -10.87 -4.46
N GLY A 346 -19.52 -12.16 -4.22
CA GLY A 346 -20.76 -12.82 -4.63
C GLY A 346 -22.00 -12.18 -4.02
N LEU A 347 -21.98 -11.92 -2.70
CA LEU A 347 -23.08 -11.25 -1.99
C LEU A 347 -23.35 -9.86 -2.54
N GLU A 348 -22.30 -9.06 -2.77
CA GLU A 348 -22.41 -7.75 -3.41
C GLU A 348 -23.14 -7.85 -4.76
N ARG A 349 -22.77 -8.83 -5.61
CA ARG A 349 -23.42 -9.01 -6.92
C ARG A 349 -24.88 -9.46 -6.81
N ILE A 350 -25.22 -10.29 -5.82
CA ILE A 350 -26.61 -10.67 -5.53
C ILE A 350 -27.44 -9.45 -5.11
N ILE A 351 -26.90 -8.62 -4.22
CA ILE A 351 -27.57 -7.39 -3.77
C ILE A 351 -27.82 -6.46 -4.97
N LEU A 352 -26.82 -6.25 -5.83
CA LEU A 352 -26.96 -5.43 -7.03
C LEU A 352 -28.04 -5.96 -8.00
N LEU A 353 -28.11 -7.28 -8.21
CA LEU A 353 -29.14 -7.93 -9.04
C LEU A 353 -30.55 -7.68 -8.51
N THR A 354 -30.74 -7.79 -7.19
CA THR A 354 -32.06 -7.58 -6.56
C THR A 354 -32.48 -6.11 -6.56
N ALA A 355 -31.54 -5.20 -6.33
CA ALA A 355 -31.79 -3.77 -6.28
C ALA A 355 -32.11 -3.15 -7.65
N HIS A 356 -31.48 -3.65 -8.73
CA HIS A 356 -31.55 -3.05 -10.07
C HIS A 356 -32.25 -3.96 -11.09
N GLY A 357 -33.22 -4.78 -10.65
CA GLY A 357 -33.79 -5.96 -11.34
C GLY A 357 -34.26 -5.86 -12.80
N LYS A 358 -34.12 -4.70 -13.46
CA LYS A 358 -34.35 -4.51 -14.91
C LYS A 358 -33.07 -4.29 -15.74
N VAL A 359 -31.90 -4.13 -15.10
CA VAL A 359 -30.60 -3.85 -15.76
C VAL A 359 -29.53 -4.85 -15.32
N ALA A 360 -29.92 -6.13 -15.16
CA ALA A 360 -28.98 -7.21 -14.90
C ALA A 360 -27.98 -7.30 -16.06
N THR A 361 -26.85 -6.62 -15.90
CA THR A 361 -25.80 -6.60 -16.91
C THR A 361 -25.09 -7.94 -16.84
N ALA A 362 -24.72 -8.50 -18.00
CA ALA A 362 -23.90 -9.72 -18.09
C ALA A 362 -22.68 -9.69 -17.16
N SER A 363 -22.09 -8.51 -16.92
CA SER A 363 -20.99 -8.30 -15.96
C SER A 363 -21.30 -8.77 -14.54
N VAL A 364 -22.49 -8.46 -14.02
CA VAL A 364 -22.87 -8.79 -12.64
C VAL A 364 -23.02 -10.30 -12.50
N VAL A 365 -23.68 -10.95 -13.46
CA VAL A 365 -23.89 -12.41 -13.46
C VAL A 365 -22.57 -13.16 -13.65
N VAL A 366 -21.73 -12.75 -14.60
CA VAL A 366 -20.42 -13.37 -14.82
C VAL A 366 -19.52 -13.24 -13.59
N THR A 367 -19.48 -12.04 -12.98
CA THR A 367 -18.68 -11.81 -11.77
C THR A 367 -19.20 -12.61 -10.59
N LEU A 368 -20.52 -12.71 -10.42
CA LEU A 368 -21.15 -13.56 -9.40
C LEU A 368 -20.72 -15.03 -9.55
N ILE A 369 -20.88 -15.59 -10.75
CA ILE A 369 -20.54 -16.99 -11.03
C ILE A 369 -19.06 -17.24 -10.80
N ALA A 370 -18.19 -16.35 -11.30
CA ALA A 370 -16.75 -16.46 -11.11
C ALA A 370 -16.36 -16.40 -9.61
N ALA A 371 -16.88 -15.43 -8.87
CA ALA A 371 -16.57 -15.26 -7.45
C ALA A 371 -17.03 -16.45 -6.59
N LEU A 372 -18.24 -16.97 -6.84
CA LEU A 372 -18.76 -18.15 -6.14
C LEU A 372 -17.99 -19.42 -6.53
N ALA A 373 -17.62 -19.59 -7.81
CA ALA A 373 -16.81 -20.71 -8.25
C ALA A 373 -15.41 -20.68 -7.60
N ILE A 374 -14.75 -19.51 -7.54
CA ILE A 374 -13.48 -19.33 -6.84
C ILE A 374 -13.62 -19.66 -5.35
N ALA A 375 -14.66 -19.15 -4.68
CA ALA A 375 -14.89 -19.45 -3.26
C ALA A 375 -15.12 -20.93 -3.01
N ALA A 376 -15.92 -21.60 -3.85
CA ALA A 376 -16.19 -23.03 -3.73
C ALA A 376 -14.92 -23.87 -3.94
N LEU A 377 -14.14 -23.56 -4.99
CA LEU A 377 -12.87 -24.24 -5.27
C LEU A 377 -11.86 -24.04 -4.12
N ALA A 378 -11.74 -22.81 -3.61
CA ALA A 378 -10.88 -22.49 -2.47
C ALA A 378 -11.31 -23.21 -1.19
N LEU A 379 -12.61 -23.35 -0.95
CA LEU A 379 -13.14 -24.09 0.19
C LEU A 379 -12.81 -25.59 0.09
N VAL A 380 -12.94 -26.19 -1.11
CA VAL A 380 -12.56 -27.58 -1.34
C VAL A 380 -11.06 -27.79 -1.10
N ALA A 381 -10.21 -26.86 -1.56
CA ALA A 381 -8.78 -26.90 -1.26
C ALA A 381 -8.49 -26.76 0.25
N LEU A 382 -9.18 -25.86 0.94
CA LEU A 382 -9.04 -25.66 2.39
C LEU A 382 -9.43 -26.92 3.18
N LEU A 383 -10.50 -27.59 2.77
CA LEU A 383 -10.97 -28.85 3.36
C LEU A 383 -9.98 -29.99 3.07
N ALA A 384 -9.46 -30.10 1.85
CA ALA A 384 -8.45 -31.09 1.48
C ALA A 384 -7.12 -30.88 2.24
N LEU A 385 -6.80 -29.65 2.66
CA LEU A 385 -5.66 -29.36 3.53
C LEU A 385 -5.89 -29.80 4.98
N ARG A 386 -7.07 -30.29 5.37
CA ARG A 386 -7.28 -30.90 6.70
C ARG A 386 -6.92 -32.39 6.71
N THR A 387 -6.99 -33.06 5.57
CA THR A 387 -6.59 -34.47 5.45
C THR A 387 -5.08 -34.58 5.16
N PRO A 388 -4.37 -35.51 5.81
CA PRO A 388 -2.95 -35.74 5.50
C PRO A 388 -2.82 -36.43 4.13
N GLY A 389 -2.18 -35.77 3.16
CA GLY A 389 -1.93 -36.33 1.83
C GLY A 389 -1.33 -35.33 0.84
N ALA A 390 -0.61 -35.84 -0.17
CA ALA A 390 0.02 -35.01 -1.20
C ALA A 390 -1.00 -34.25 -2.10
N GLY A 391 -2.25 -34.73 -2.18
CA GLY A 391 -3.30 -34.14 -3.00
C GLY A 391 -3.65 -32.68 -2.67
N GLY A 392 -3.53 -32.27 -1.40
CA GLY A 392 -3.86 -30.90 -0.98
C GLY A 392 -3.01 -29.82 -1.64
N ARG A 393 -1.72 -30.10 -1.89
CA ARG A 393 -0.82 -29.15 -2.57
C ARG A 393 -1.18 -28.98 -4.04
N TYR A 394 -1.40 -30.07 -4.76
CA TYR A 394 -1.79 -30.04 -6.18
C TYR A 394 -3.13 -29.35 -6.37
N LEU A 395 -4.10 -29.66 -5.50
CA LEU A 395 -5.40 -29.00 -5.53
C LEU A 395 -5.28 -27.49 -5.29
N THR A 396 -4.45 -27.06 -4.34
CA THR A 396 -4.23 -25.62 -4.09
C THR A 396 -3.61 -24.92 -5.30
N LEU A 397 -2.66 -25.54 -5.99
CA LEU A 397 -2.08 -24.99 -7.23
C LEU A 397 -3.14 -24.87 -8.33
N LEU A 398 -3.98 -25.90 -8.51
CA LEU A 398 -5.08 -25.88 -9.46
C LEU A 398 -6.07 -24.75 -9.15
N VAL A 399 -6.43 -24.58 -7.87
CA VAL A 399 -7.30 -23.48 -7.43
C VAL A 399 -6.68 -22.12 -7.72
N ALA A 400 -5.38 -21.94 -7.47
CA ALA A 400 -4.70 -20.67 -7.78
C ALA A 400 -4.79 -20.35 -9.29
N VAL A 401 -4.49 -21.32 -10.16
CA VAL A 401 -4.59 -21.13 -11.62
C VAL A 401 -6.04 -20.89 -12.07
N ALA A 402 -7.00 -21.67 -11.56
CA ALA A 402 -8.41 -21.49 -11.87
C ALA A 402 -8.93 -20.11 -11.42
N SER A 403 -8.46 -19.62 -10.26
CA SER A 403 -8.82 -18.29 -9.75
C SER A 403 -8.28 -17.17 -10.63
N ILE A 404 -7.06 -17.32 -11.16
CA ILE A 404 -6.49 -16.38 -12.14
C ILE A 404 -7.37 -16.34 -13.40
N VAL A 405 -7.73 -17.50 -13.95
CA VAL A 405 -8.55 -17.57 -15.17
C VAL A 405 -9.94 -16.97 -14.94
N LEU A 406 -10.68 -17.46 -13.94
CA LEU A 406 -12.04 -17.01 -13.65
C LEU A 406 -12.08 -15.54 -13.23
N GLY A 407 -11.12 -15.11 -12.41
CA GLY A 407 -11.00 -13.74 -11.95
C GLY A 407 -10.62 -12.79 -13.09
N THR A 408 -9.77 -13.20 -14.03
CA THR A 408 -9.45 -12.40 -15.23
C THR A 408 -10.69 -12.22 -16.10
N VAL A 409 -11.47 -13.28 -16.32
CA VAL A 409 -12.75 -13.18 -17.05
C VAL A 409 -13.69 -12.18 -16.34
N ALA A 410 -13.84 -12.30 -15.02
CA ALA A 410 -14.64 -11.33 -14.26
C ALA A 410 -14.11 -9.91 -14.40
N LEU A 411 -12.79 -9.70 -14.29
CA LEU A 411 -12.16 -8.38 -14.41
C LEU A 411 -12.42 -7.76 -15.79
N CYS A 412 -12.23 -8.52 -16.88
CA CYS A 412 -12.45 -8.06 -18.25
C CYS A 412 -13.87 -7.52 -18.49
N VAL A 413 -14.89 -8.15 -17.89
CA VAL A 413 -16.28 -7.72 -18.06
C VAL A 413 -16.62 -6.50 -17.17
N ASN A 414 -15.74 -6.12 -16.24
CA ASN A 414 -15.91 -4.93 -15.39
C ASN A 414 -15.11 -3.69 -15.84
N VAL A 415 -14.21 -3.79 -16.83
CA VAL A 415 -13.26 -2.71 -17.22
C VAL A 415 -13.93 -1.36 -17.55
N ASN A 416 -15.14 -1.36 -18.12
CA ASN A 416 -15.83 -0.11 -18.51
C ASN A 416 -16.91 0.33 -17.52
N ARG A 417 -16.87 -0.13 -16.27
CA ARG A 417 -17.87 0.24 -15.26
C ARG A 417 -17.28 1.23 -14.25
N PRO A 418 -17.81 2.46 -14.17
CA PRO A 418 -17.31 3.47 -13.22
C PRO A 418 -17.62 3.12 -11.75
N PHE A 419 -18.51 2.16 -11.51
CA PHE A 419 -18.93 1.74 -10.17
C PHE A 419 -18.79 0.21 -10.03
N GLY A 420 -18.01 -0.25 -9.04
CA GLY A 420 -17.90 -1.67 -8.71
C GLY A 420 -16.69 -2.07 -7.86
N SER A 421 -16.69 -3.29 -7.35
CA SER A 421 -15.60 -3.92 -6.60
C SER A 421 -14.45 -4.45 -7.46
N THR A 422 -13.94 -3.63 -8.38
CA THR A 422 -12.86 -4.04 -9.31
C THR A 422 -11.56 -4.37 -8.57
N PHE A 423 -11.29 -3.68 -7.45
CA PHE A 423 -10.15 -3.99 -6.59
C PHE A 423 -10.27 -5.40 -5.99
N GLU A 424 -11.44 -5.75 -5.45
CA GLU A 424 -11.68 -7.08 -4.88
C GLU A 424 -11.59 -8.16 -5.96
N VAL A 425 -12.14 -7.91 -7.15
CA VAL A 425 -12.03 -8.82 -8.29
C VAL A 425 -10.58 -8.98 -8.73
N ALA A 426 -9.78 -7.90 -8.76
CA ALA A 426 -8.35 -7.97 -9.05
C ALA A 426 -7.58 -8.75 -7.97
N LEU A 427 -7.99 -8.64 -6.71
CA LEU A 427 -7.40 -9.40 -5.61
C LEU A 427 -7.77 -10.89 -5.67
N LEU A 428 -9.00 -11.23 -6.11
CA LEU A 428 -9.43 -12.60 -6.41
C LEU A 428 -8.70 -13.20 -7.62
N ALA A 429 -8.46 -12.39 -8.66
CA ALA A 429 -7.83 -12.82 -9.89
C ALA A 429 -6.32 -12.99 -9.72
N PHE A 430 -5.63 -11.98 -9.22
CA PHE A 430 -4.17 -11.94 -9.21
C PHE A 430 -3.62 -11.91 -7.78
N GLY A 431 -4.20 -11.12 -6.88
CA GLY A 431 -3.62 -10.88 -5.55
C GLY A 431 -3.41 -12.16 -4.72
N LEU A 432 -4.49 -12.73 -4.20
CA LEU A 432 -4.43 -13.91 -3.33
C LEU A 432 -3.92 -15.16 -4.05
N PRO A 433 -4.26 -15.43 -5.34
CA PRO A 433 -3.69 -16.57 -6.05
C PRO A 433 -2.17 -16.48 -6.24
N VAL A 434 -1.62 -15.31 -6.55
CA VAL A 434 -0.16 -15.14 -6.66
C VAL A 434 0.51 -15.33 -5.30
N VAL A 435 -0.12 -14.90 -4.19
CA VAL A 435 0.38 -15.18 -2.84
C VAL A 435 0.40 -16.70 -2.56
N LEU A 436 -0.64 -17.44 -2.95
CA LEU A 436 -0.65 -18.91 -2.84
C LEU A 436 0.47 -19.56 -3.65
N LEU A 437 0.67 -19.12 -4.90
CA LEU A 437 1.76 -19.60 -5.75
C LEU A 437 3.12 -19.27 -5.12
N ALA A 438 3.31 -18.06 -4.59
CA ALA A 438 4.53 -17.65 -3.91
C ALA A 438 4.85 -18.54 -2.70
N LEU A 439 3.85 -18.81 -1.85
CA LEU A 439 3.99 -19.69 -0.68
C LEU A 439 4.32 -21.15 -1.06
N LEU A 440 3.82 -21.64 -2.21
CA LEU A 440 3.97 -23.03 -2.64
C LEU A 440 5.16 -23.29 -3.56
N ALA A 441 5.62 -22.29 -4.32
CA ALA A 441 6.58 -22.44 -5.39
C ALA A 441 7.94 -21.81 -5.10
N LEU A 442 8.03 -20.76 -4.26
CA LEU A 442 9.30 -20.07 -4.06
C LEU A 442 10.21 -20.82 -3.07
N PRO A 443 11.38 -21.37 -3.51
CA PRO A 443 12.44 -21.75 -2.58
C PRO A 443 12.91 -20.55 -1.74
N ALA A 444 12.72 -19.32 -2.23
CA ALA A 444 12.94 -18.08 -1.48
C ALA A 444 12.01 -17.92 -0.25
N ALA A 445 10.84 -18.54 -0.19
CA ALA A 445 10.03 -18.57 1.04
C ALA A 445 10.68 -19.45 2.11
N ARG A 446 11.43 -20.49 1.70
CA ARG A 446 12.25 -21.33 2.59
C ARG A 446 13.54 -20.62 2.96
N GLY A 447 14.24 -20.03 2.00
CA GLY A 447 15.41 -19.17 2.25
C GLY A 447 15.10 -17.97 3.15
N PHE A 448 13.96 -17.30 2.99
CA PHE A 448 13.49 -16.25 3.90
C PHE A 448 13.15 -16.83 5.30
N ALA A 449 12.54 -18.01 5.38
CA ALA A 449 12.29 -18.68 6.67
C ALA A 449 13.57 -19.18 7.35
N ASP A 450 14.59 -19.53 6.58
CA ASP A 450 15.90 -20.02 7.02
C ASP A 450 16.82 -18.85 7.41
N GLU A 451 16.82 -17.72 6.68
CA GLU A 451 17.47 -16.47 7.08
C GLU A 451 16.78 -15.83 8.30
N LEU A 452 15.45 -15.95 8.43
CA LEU A 452 14.71 -15.60 9.66
C LEU A 452 15.06 -16.54 10.84
N ARG A 453 15.63 -17.72 10.57
CA ARG A 453 16.15 -18.67 11.56
C ARG A 453 17.61 -18.36 11.90
N GLU A 454 18.47 -18.07 10.93
CA GLU A 454 19.91 -17.87 11.10
C GLU A 454 20.28 -16.44 11.57
N GLY A 455 19.50 -15.42 11.20
CA GLY A 455 19.64 -14.06 11.72
C GLY A 455 19.26 -13.90 13.20
N ARG A 456 18.99 -15.01 13.91
CA ARG A 456 18.57 -15.04 15.32
C ARG A 456 19.73 -14.92 16.31
N GLU A 457 20.99 -15.10 15.89
CA GLU A 457 22.10 -15.27 16.83
C GLU A 457 23.27 -14.27 16.71
N SER A 458 23.28 -13.36 15.73
CA SER A 458 24.35 -12.35 15.67
C SER A 458 23.89 -10.99 15.17
N ALA A 459 23.57 -10.09 16.09
CA ALA A 459 23.48 -8.66 15.81
C ALA A 459 23.67 -7.82 17.09
N TRP A 460 24.87 -7.83 17.67
CA TRP A 460 25.28 -6.75 18.57
C TRP A 460 26.80 -6.51 18.47
N GLU A 461 27.18 -5.45 17.75
CA GLU A 461 28.10 -4.37 18.20
C GLU A 461 28.36 -3.38 17.07
N TRP A 462 27.74 -2.20 17.15
CA TRP A 462 28.41 -0.98 16.66
C TRP A 462 29.28 -0.51 17.82
N GLN A 463 30.47 -1.10 17.97
CA GLN A 463 31.51 -0.41 18.73
C GLN A 463 31.91 0.81 17.89
N PRO A 464 31.80 2.04 18.42
CA PRO A 464 32.50 3.16 17.78
C PRO A 464 33.95 2.72 17.64
N ALA A 465 34.58 3.00 16.48
CA ALA A 465 36.00 2.75 16.31
C ALA A 465 36.69 3.28 17.56
N ALA A 466 37.30 2.39 18.36
CA ALA A 466 38.05 2.78 19.54
C ALA A 466 38.89 3.97 19.11
N ALA A 467 38.77 5.10 19.82
CA ALA A 467 39.53 6.30 19.52
C ALA A 467 40.95 5.82 19.21
N ARG A 468 41.38 6.04 17.95
CA ARG A 468 42.68 5.58 17.44
C ARG A 468 43.64 5.86 18.59
N PRO A 469 44.27 4.82 19.20
CA PRO A 469 45.03 5.05 20.41
C PRO A 469 45.93 6.22 20.09
N GLU A 470 45.82 7.28 20.89
CA GLU A 470 46.84 8.30 20.88
C GLU A 470 48.13 7.51 20.88
N ARG A 471 48.96 7.78 19.87
CA ARG A 471 50.30 7.21 19.80
C ARG A 471 51.06 7.86 20.97
N ALA A 472 50.71 7.48 22.19
CA ALA A 472 51.38 7.81 23.42
C ALA A 472 52.71 7.09 23.28
N ALA A 473 53.68 7.90 22.87
CA ALA A 473 55.09 7.63 22.65
C ALA A 473 55.53 6.23 23.10
N ALA A 474 55.71 5.33 22.14
CA ALA A 474 56.68 4.25 22.26
C ALA A 474 58.09 4.86 22.26
N PHE A 475 58.46 5.48 23.37
CA PHE A 475 59.84 5.70 23.80
C PHE A 475 59.99 5.06 25.18
N ALA A 476 59.79 3.73 25.23
CA ALA A 476 60.34 2.95 26.31
C ALA A 476 61.84 2.79 26.02
N VAL A 477 62.66 3.57 26.72
CA VAL A 477 64.10 3.34 26.81
C VAL A 477 64.30 1.92 27.38
N PRO A 478 65.11 1.04 26.75
CA PRO A 478 65.39 -0.27 27.33
C PRO A 478 66.13 -0.11 28.65
N PRO A 479 65.85 -0.92 29.70
CA PRO A 479 66.64 -0.86 30.91
C PRO A 479 68.08 -1.27 30.60
N ALA A 480 69.02 -0.36 30.88
CA ALA A 480 70.44 -0.63 30.78
C ALA A 480 70.80 -1.78 31.73
N GLN A 481 71.42 -2.82 31.18
CA GLN A 481 71.96 -3.93 31.94
C GLN A 481 73.06 -3.43 32.87
N ALA A 482 72.92 -3.72 34.17
CA ALA A 482 73.92 -3.40 35.18
C ALA A 482 75.21 -4.18 34.92
N ARG A 483 76.32 -3.45 34.75
CA ARG A 483 77.69 -3.97 34.85
C ARG A 483 78.28 -3.51 36.19
N PRO A 484 78.94 -4.38 36.97
CA PRO A 484 79.33 -4.06 38.34
C PRO A 484 80.74 -3.48 38.39
N GLU A 485 80.93 -2.28 38.91
CA GLU A 485 82.27 -1.80 39.30
C GLU A 485 82.20 -0.99 40.62
N THR A 486 82.72 -1.64 41.65
CA THR A 486 83.70 -1.17 42.65
C THR A 486 83.67 0.27 43.18
N LYS A 487 83.60 0.28 44.51
CA LYS A 487 83.79 1.32 45.53
C LYS A 487 85.19 1.96 45.48
N ASP A 488 85.26 3.29 45.53
CA ASP A 488 86.22 4.08 46.35
C ASP A 488 85.81 5.58 46.39
N ASP A 489 85.89 6.16 47.58
CA ASP A 489 85.49 7.51 48.05
C ASP A 489 86.45 8.66 47.58
N PRO A 490 86.40 9.91 48.13
CA PRO A 490 85.36 10.95 48.15
C PRO A 490 85.88 12.36 47.70
N ALA A 491 85.01 13.37 47.58
CA ALA A 491 85.18 14.76 48.09
C ALA A 491 84.41 15.85 47.30
N ASP A 492 83.91 16.82 48.08
CA ASP A 492 83.61 18.23 47.79
C ASP A 492 82.22 18.69 47.26
N THR A 493 81.36 19.02 48.23
CA THR A 493 80.64 20.30 48.48
C THR A 493 80.43 21.27 47.29
N VAL A 494 79.20 21.74 47.00
CA VAL A 494 78.59 23.04 47.44
C VAL A 494 77.12 23.03 46.93
N ALA A 495 76.10 22.91 47.80
CA ALA A 495 75.28 23.94 48.46
C ALA A 495 73.85 24.10 47.87
N ALA A 496 72.87 24.16 48.76
CA ALA A 496 71.41 24.11 48.56
C ALA A 496 70.79 25.45 48.08
N PRO A 497 69.48 25.45 47.78
CA PRO A 497 68.56 26.09 48.75
C PRO A 497 67.25 25.34 49.05
N GLU A 498 66.67 25.79 50.16
CA GLU A 498 65.53 25.33 50.98
C GLU A 498 64.10 25.62 50.40
N PRO A 499 62.99 25.23 51.09
CA PRO A 499 61.76 24.71 50.48
C PRO A 499 60.54 25.67 50.43
N ALA A 500 59.45 25.12 49.90
CA ALA A 500 58.13 25.66 49.53
C ALA A 500 57.33 26.44 50.59
N PRO A 501 56.19 27.02 50.18
CA PRO A 501 54.98 26.98 51.01
C PRO A 501 53.77 26.39 50.27
N GLU A 502 53.13 25.41 50.92
CA GLU A 502 51.70 25.08 50.73
C GLU A 502 50.83 26.08 51.49
N TYR A 503 49.71 26.51 50.92
CA TYR A 503 48.47 26.68 51.70
C TYR A 503 47.25 26.36 50.84
N ARG A 504 46.40 25.49 51.41
CA ARG A 504 45.15 24.95 50.87
C ARG A 504 43.99 25.58 51.64
N THR A 505 42.90 25.96 50.97
CA THR A 505 41.48 25.77 51.39
C THR A 505 40.55 26.21 50.24
N GLY A 506 39.56 25.37 49.88
CA GLY A 506 38.56 25.59 48.80
C GLY A 506 37.32 26.39 49.28
N PRO A 507 36.06 26.12 48.82
CA PRO A 507 35.60 25.25 47.72
C PRO A 507 34.38 25.77 46.88
N LEU A 508 34.11 25.08 45.76
CA LEU A 508 32.83 24.77 45.08
C LEU A 508 31.88 25.85 44.44
N ASP A 509 31.53 25.53 43.18
CA ASP A 509 30.18 25.54 42.56
C ASP A 509 29.76 26.66 41.58
N GLY A 510 29.04 26.24 40.52
CA GLY A 510 27.99 27.02 39.86
C GLY A 510 28.23 27.70 38.50
N SER A 511 27.81 27.02 37.43
CA SER A 511 26.93 27.52 36.34
C SER A 511 27.19 28.84 35.56
N VAL A 512 27.22 28.68 34.22
CA VAL A 512 26.38 29.37 33.20
C VAL A 512 26.67 30.84 32.77
N HIS A 513 26.71 30.99 31.43
CA HIS A 513 26.51 32.15 30.53
C HIS A 513 27.58 33.24 30.31
N GLU A 514 27.83 33.42 29.00
CA GLU A 514 28.01 34.66 28.22
C GLU A 514 29.24 35.55 28.41
N GLY A 515 29.96 35.70 27.29
CA GLY A 515 30.82 36.83 26.97
C GLY A 515 30.50 37.33 25.56
N SER A 516 29.57 38.28 25.52
CA SER A 516 29.34 39.32 24.50
C SER A 516 30.61 40.17 24.31
N SER A 517 30.80 41.16 23.43
CA SER A 517 30.11 41.85 22.33
C SER A 517 31.09 42.96 21.94
N TRP A 518 31.10 43.42 20.68
CA TRP A 518 31.48 44.81 20.40
C TRP A 518 30.21 45.62 20.20
N GLN A 519 30.17 46.74 20.90
CA GLN A 519 29.07 47.69 21.02
C GLN A 519 29.65 49.09 20.83
N ALA A 520 28.97 49.95 20.07
CA ALA A 520 29.01 51.39 20.24
C ALA A 520 27.75 52.01 19.62
N ASP A 521 26.99 52.70 20.46
CA ASP A 521 25.81 53.57 20.25
C ASP A 521 26.25 55.02 20.62
N PRO A 522 25.44 56.11 20.59
CA PRO A 522 24.13 56.39 19.97
C PRO A 522 24.03 57.79 19.29
N ALA A 523 22.90 58.12 18.62
CA ALA A 523 22.11 59.38 18.79
C ALA A 523 21.10 59.72 17.65
N GLN A 524 19.82 59.77 18.05
CA GLN A 524 18.69 60.66 17.70
C GLN A 524 18.21 60.97 16.25
N ALA A 525 16.89 60.70 16.10
CA ALA A 525 15.81 61.52 15.50
C ALA A 525 15.61 61.58 13.97
N GLY A 526 14.35 61.35 13.57
CA GLY A 526 13.77 61.89 12.33
C GLY A 526 13.07 60.85 11.45
N ALA A 527 11.74 60.90 11.42
CA ALA A 527 10.91 60.17 10.47
C ALA A 527 11.19 60.55 9.01
N THR A 528 11.14 59.59 8.09
CA THR A 528 10.50 59.64 6.75
C THR A 528 10.86 58.40 5.92
N GLN A 529 9.84 57.75 5.33
CA GLN A 529 9.98 56.76 4.25
C GLN A 529 10.35 57.47 2.93
N PRO A 530 11.12 56.83 2.04
CA PRO A 530 10.48 56.41 0.79
C PRO A 530 10.96 55.08 0.16
N ALA A 531 10.12 54.64 -0.77
CA ALA A 531 10.12 53.52 -1.70
C ALA A 531 11.46 52.92 -2.18
N ALA A 532 11.49 51.58 -2.26
CA ALA A 532 12.49 50.80 -3.00
C ALA A 532 11.90 50.28 -4.33
N GLY A 533 12.65 50.49 -5.42
CA GLY A 533 12.36 50.02 -6.76
C GLY A 533 12.96 48.65 -7.08
N GLN A 534 12.12 47.84 -7.73
CA GLN A 534 12.33 46.77 -8.73
C GLN A 534 13.73 46.20 -9.05
N TYR A 535 13.84 44.87 -8.92
CA TYR A 535 14.21 43.87 -9.95
C TYR A 535 13.44 42.57 -9.57
N GLY A 536 12.47 42.03 -10.33
CA GLY A 536 12.62 41.20 -11.55
C GLY A 536 12.22 39.74 -11.27
N GLN A 537 10.92 39.40 -11.33
CA GLN A 537 10.33 38.09 -10.96
C GLN A 537 9.72 37.38 -12.19
N TYR A 538 10.04 36.10 -12.40
CA TYR A 538 9.41 35.23 -13.41
C TYR A 538 8.04 34.72 -12.91
N GLY A 539 7.12 34.58 -13.87
CA GLY A 539 5.68 34.61 -13.70
C GLY A 539 5.02 33.40 -13.03
N GLN A 540 3.99 33.74 -12.27
CA GLN A 540 3.07 32.90 -11.52
C GLN A 540 1.67 33.12 -12.11
N TYR A 541 0.96 32.06 -12.53
CA TYR A 541 -0.44 32.17 -12.91
C TYR A 541 -1.33 31.89 -11.69
N GLY A 542 -2.13 32.90 -11.35
CA GLY A 542 -2.98 32.97 -10.17
C GLY A 542 -4.45 32.68 -10.46
N GLN A 543 -5.01 31.98 -9.48
CA GLN A 543 -6.40 31.82 -9.09
C GLN A 543 -7.15 33.16 -8.95
N TYR A 544 -8.46 33.19 -9.25
CA TYR A 544 -9.39 34.21 -8.74
C TYR A 544 -10.65 33.56 -8.17
N GLY A 545 -11.05 34.04 -6.99
CA GLY A 545 -12.31 33.76 -6.32
C GLY A 545 -13.32 34.90 -6.49
N GLU A 546 -14.52 34.63 -5.96
CA GLU A 546 -15.66 35.53 -5.84
C GLU A 546 -15.35 36.89 -5.23
N THR A 547 -16.15 37.90 -5.59
CA THR A 547 -16.47 39.02 -4.69
C THR A 547 -17.93 39.46 -4.81
N THR A 548 -18.57 39.52 -3.65
CA THR A 548 -19.85 40.17 -3.32
C THR A 548 -19.71 41.71 -3.38
N GLN A 549 -20.78 42.43 -3.74
CA GLN A 549 -20.88 43.89 -3.60
C GLN A 549 -21.98 44.32 -2.61
N HIS A 550 -21.67 45.32 -1.78
CA HIS A 550 -22.52 46.15 -0.91
C HIS A 550 -22.05 47.62 -1.15
N ALA A 551 -22.81 48.72 -1.10
CA ALA A 551 -24.12 49.10 -0.55
C ALA A 551 -24.55 50.51 -1.08
N GLY A 552 -25.81 50.95 -0.86
CA GLY A 552 -26.17 52.40 -0.78
C GLY A 552 -27.54 52.90 -1.28
N ALA A 553 -28.56 52.84 -0.40
CA ALA A 553 -29.89 53.50 -0.30
C ALA A 553 -30.44 54.54 -1.32
N GLY A 554 -31.74 54.40 -1.66
CA GLY A 554 -32.71 55.53 -1.76
C GLY A 554 -33.72 55.57 -2.94
N HIS A 555 -35.01 55.46 -2.61
CA HIS A 555 -36.25 55.84 -3.34
C HIS A 555 -37.00 54.80 -4.21
N TYR A 556 -38.21 54.49 -3.73
CA TYR A 556 -39.31 53.77 -4.38
C TYR A 556 -39.87 54.49 -5.62
N ARG A 557 -40.24 53.72 -6.66
CA ARG A 557 -41.48 53.94 -7.43
C ARG A 557 -41.92 52.65 -8.15
N GLU A 558 -43.09 52.17 -7.79
CA GLU A 558 -43.84 51.08 -8.44
C GLU A 558 -44.48 51.56 -9.75
N PRO A 559 -44.53 50.72 -10.80
CA PRO A 559 -45.65 50.76 -11.73
C PRO A 559 -46.30 49.38 -12.00
N ASP A 560 -47.60 49.47 -12.29
CA ASP A 560 -48.68 48.47 -12.33
C ASP A 560 -48.49 47.16 -13.15
N PRO A 561 -49.31 46.12 -12.85
CA PRO A 561 -49.27 44.83 -13.54
C PRO A 561 -50.00 44.88 -14.90
N VAL A 562 -49.38 44.32 -15.94
CA VAL A 562 -50.03 44.09 -17.24
C VAL A 562 -50.66 42.71 -17.28
N ARG A 563 -51.95 42.70 -17.63
CA ARG A 563 -52.87 41.56 -17.75
C ARG A 563 -52.37 40.42 -18.65
N GLU A 564 -52.64 39.21 -18.19
CA GLU A 564 -52.59 37.95 -18.92
C GLU A 564 -53.91 37.74 -19.70
N PRO A 565 -53.89 37.39 -21.01
CA PRO A 565 -55.11 37.06 -21.74
C PRO A 565 -55.41 35.54 -21.71
N GLU A 566 -56.68 35.22 -21.42
CA GLU A 566 -57.27 33.87 -21.37
C GLU A 566 -57.21 33.11 -22.72
N PRO A 567 -57.18 31.75 -22.70
CA PRO A 567 -57.31 30.92 -23.90
C PRO A 567 -58.78 30.68 -24.29
N GLN A 568 -59.09 30.86 -25.59
CA GLN A 568 -60.39 30.52 -26.19
C GLN A 568 -60.46 29.05 -26.66
N PRO A 569 -61.65 28.41 -26.63
CA PRO A 569 -61.83 26.98 -26.89
C PRO A 569 -62.10 26.66 -28.38
N VAL A 570 -61.59 25.53 -28.88
CA VAL A 570 -61.92 25.01 -30.23
C VAL A 570 -62.74 23.73 -30.11
N ALA A 571 -63.83 23.70 -30.90
CA ALA A 571 -64.91 22.72 -30.92
C ALA A 571 -64.59 21.41 -31.66
N GLN A 572 -65.40 20.40 -31.35
CA GLN A 572 -65.35 18.98 -31.75
C GLN A 572 -65.81 18.72 -33.20
N ALA A 573 -65.30 17.65 -33.84
CA ALA A 573 -65.96 16.93 -34.94
C ALA A 573 -65.59 15.42 -34.93
N GLU A 574 -66.57 14.58 -35.29
CA GLU A 574 -66.72 13.13 -35.09
C GLU A 574 -65.93 12.17 -36.04
N PRO A 575 -65.90 10.84 -35.76
CA PRO A 575 -65.15 9.82 -36.52
C PRO A 575 -66.04 8.93 -37.43
N VAL A 576 -65.57 8.54 -38.63
CA VAL A 576 -66.22 7.47 -39.44
C VAL A 576 -65.24 6.70 -40.38
N SER A 577 -65.15 5.38 -40.14
CA SER A 577 -64.99 4.19 -41.03
C SER A 577 -63.72 3.82 -41.83
N ALA A 578 -63.37 2.53 -41.72
CA ALA A 578 -62.32 1.72 -42.36
C ALA A 578 -62.71 1.21 -43.78
N PRO A 579 -61.89 0.40 -44.53
CA PRO A 579 -61.57 -0.99 -44.17
C PRO A 579 -60.16 -1.52 -44.52
N VAL A 580 -59.91 -2.73 -44.00
CA VAL A 580 -58.74 -3.62 -44.03
C VAL A 580 -58.64 -4.39 -45.35
N GLU A 581 -57.41 -4.66 -45.83
CA GLU A 581 -57.13 -5.81 -46.71
C GLU A 581 -55.81 -6.49 -46.33
N GLN A 582 -55.90 -7.79 -46.00
CA GLN A 582 -54.81 -8.72 -45.70
C GLN A 582 -54.42 -9.49 -46.96
N ALA A 583 -53.12 -9.67 -47.23
CA ALA A 583 -52.64 -10.82 -48.01
C ALA A 583 -51.14 -11.15 -47.75
N SER A 584 -50.95 -12.33 -47.15
CA SER A 584 -50.03 -13.41 -47.55
C SER A 584 -48.49 -13.25 -47.46
N ALA A 585 -47.91 -14.19 -46.69
CA ALA A 585 -46.51 -14.39 -46.31
C ALA A 585 -45.60 -14.97 -47.42
N PRO A 586 -44.47 -15.65 -47.07
CA PRO A 586 -43.16 -15.19 -46.56
C PRO A 586 -42.08 -15.37 -47.66
N VAL A 587 -40.77 -15.19 -47.39
CA VAL A 587 -39.65 -16.06 -47.88
C VAL A 587 -38.26 -15.40 -47.77
N THR A 588 -37.42 -16.10 -47.00
CA THR A 588 -35.94 -16.26 -46.97
C THR A 588 -34.97 -15.08 -47.10
N ARG A 589 -34.22 -14.92 -46.00
CA ARG A 589 -32.78 -14.62 -45.92
C ARG A 589 -31.97 -15.55 -46.85
N ARG A 590 -31.19 -14.99 -47.77
CA ARG A 590 -30.02 -15.64 -48.36
C ARG A 590 -28.93 -14.59 -48.65
N SER A 591 -27.75 -14.88 -48.11
CA SER A 591 -26.48 -14.16 -48.25
C SER A 591 -25.76 -14.54 -49.54
N SER A 592 -25.14 -13.57 -50.22
CA SER A 592 -23.98 -13.81 -51.08
C SER A 592 -23.21 -12.51 -51.36
N TRP A 593 -21.92 -12.54 -51.04
CA TRP A 593 -20.89 -11.63 -51.52
C TRP A 593 -20.58 -11.92 -53.00
N ASP A 594 -20.43 -10.90 -53.84
CA ASP A 594 -19.23 -10.64 -54.68
C ASP A 594 -19.48 -9.65 -55.84
N ALA A 595 -18.49 -8.74 -55.97
CA ALA A 595 -17.88 -8.14 -57.16
C ALA A 595 -18.68 -7.29 -58.21
N THR A 596 -18.29 -6.00 -58.25
CA THR A 596 -18.30 -4.91 -59.27
C THR A 596 -17.84 -5.37 -60.69
N PRO A 597 -18.04 -4.66 -61.85
CA PRO A 597 -18.19 -3.20 -62.04
C PRO A 597 -19.14 -2.62 -63.14
N ALA A 598 -19.49 -1.33 -62.97
CA ALA A 598 -19.74 -0.17 -63.88
C ALA A 598 -20.34 -0.37 -65.31
N PRO A 599 -21.12 0.60 -65.85
CA PRO A 599 -20.55 1.88 -66.29
C PRO A 599 -21.37 3.16 -65.99
N VAL A 600 -20.67 4.26 -66.23
CA VAL A 600 -20.91 5.70 -66.04
C VAL A 600 -21.92 6.25 -67.07
N ASP A 601 -22.69 7.28 -66.68
CA ASP A 601 -22.93 8.55 -67.41
C ASP A 601 -23.92 9.39 -66.58
N GLU A 602 -23.45 10.41 -65.86
CA GLU A 602 -23.42 11.84 -66.26
C GLU A 602 -24.81 12.50 -66.23
N ILE A 603 -25.00 13.50 -65.36
CA ILE A 603 -25.50 14.85 -65.68
C ILE A 603 -25.39 15.72 -64.41
N ASP A 604 -24.64 16.80 -64.62
CA ASP A 604 -24.50 18.03 -63.86
C ASP A 604 -25.84 18.80 -63.78
N GLU A 605 -26.20 19.35 -62.63
CA GLU A 605 -26.73 20.73 -62.59
C GLU A 605 -26.85 21.28 -61.17
N SER A 606 -26.08 22.34 -60.97
CA SER A 606 -26.14 23.35 -59.92
C SER A 606 -27.58 23.83 -59.64
N THR A 607 -28.04 23.75 -58.40
CA THR A 607 -29.00 24.73 -57.88
C THR A 607 -28.62 25.11 -56.46
N SER A 608 -28.13 26.34 -56.36
CA SER A 608 -27.98 27.12 -55.13
C SER A 608 -29.32 27.22 -54.39
N VAL A 609 -29.37 26.68 -53.18
CA VAL A 609 -30.38 27.06 -52.18
C VAL A 609 -29.67 27.60 -50.95
N THR A 610 -29.92 28.89 -50.72
CA THR A 610 -29.65 29.65 -49.51
C THR A 610 -30.20 28.90 -48.29
N SER A 611 -29.31 28.30 -47.49
CA SER A 611 -29.65 27.79 -46.18
C SER A 611 -29.85 28.95 -45.20
N THR A 612 -31.10 29.36 -44.97
CA THR A 612 -31.49 29.93 -43.68
C THR A 612 -32.11 28.81 -42.88
N SER A 613 -31.27 28.02 -42.19
CA SER A 613 -31.73 27.08 -41.16
C SER A 613 -31.36 27.68 -39.81
N VAL A 614 -32.31 28.39 -39.21
CA VAL A 614 -32.24 28.81 -37.81
C VAL A 614 -32.46 27.55 -36.97
N LEU A 615 -31.38 26.89 -36.57
CA LEU A 615 -31.42 25.85 -35.55
C LEU A 615 -31.65 26.51 -34.17
N PRO A 616 -32.46 25.91 -33.28
CA PRO A 616 -32.66 26.43 -31.94
C PRO A 616 -31.36 26.38 -31.13
N SER A 617 -31.12 27.42 -30.33
CA SER A 617 -29.93 27.57 -29.48
C SER A 617 -29.91 26.50 -28.39
N GLU A 618 -29.12 25.45 -28.55
CA GLU A 618 -28.80 24.56 -27.43
C GLU A 618 -27.71 25.20 -26.57
N ALA A 619 -27.93 25.23 -25.26
CA ALA A 619 -27.05 25.84 -24.25
C ALA A 619 -26.73 27.35 -24.46
N GLY A 620 -27.54 28.08 -25.23
CA GLY A 620 -27.36 29.52 -25.47
C GLY A 620 -26.30 29.87 -26.51
N PHE A 621 -25.70 28.87 -27.17
CA PHE A 621 -24.69 29.06 -28.22
C PHE A 621 -25.30 28.90 -29.61
N THR A 622 -24.70 29.56 -30.61
CA THR A 622 -25.17 29.52 -32.01
C THR A 622 -24.11 28.95 -32.93
N ALA A 623 -24.53 28.34 -34.05
CA ALA A 623 -23.61 27.87 -35.09
C ALA A 623 -22.76 29.00 -35.69
N THR A 624 -23.32 30.21 -35.78
CA THR A 624 -22.58 31.40 -36.22
C THR A 624 -21.45 31.74 -35.26
N GLN A 625 -21.69 31.68 -33.94
CA GLN A 625 -20.66 31.90 -32.92
C GLN A 625 -19.60 30.80 -32.92
N ALA A 626 -19.99 29.54 -33.14
CA ALA A 626 -19.06 28.42 -33.24
C ALA A 626 -18.11 28.51 -34.45
N GLY A 627 -18.59 29.06 -35.57
CA GLY A 627 -17.83 29.21 -36.81
C GLY A 627 -17.08 30.55 -36.96
N ASP A 628 -17.25 31.51 -36.05
CA ASP A 628 -16.65 32.84 -36.14
C ASP A 628 -15.16 32.82 -35.76
N PRO A 629 -14.23 33.24 -36.65
CA PRO A 629 -12.79 33.30 -36.38
C PRO A 629 -12.39 34.23 -35.22
N SER A 630 -13.27 35.12 -34.79
CA SER A 630 -13.04 36.06 -33.69
C SER A 630 -13.54 35.56 -32.33
N THR A 631 -14.18 34.39 -32.28
CA THR A 631 -14.66 33.79 -31.03
C THR A 631 -13.49 33.45 -30.10
N PRO A 632 -13.51 33.90 -28.83
CA PRO A 632 -12.47 33.59 -27.86
C PRO A 632 -12.26 32.08 -27.67
N LEU A 633 -11.01 31.67 -27.45
CA LEU A 633 -10.61 30.26 -27.42
C LEU A 633 -11.28 29.47 -26.28
N ASP A 634 -11.48 30.12 -25.14
CA ASP A 634 -12.20 29.60 -23.98
C ASP A 634 -13.68 29.37 -24.28
N VAL A 635 -14.29 30.25 -25.08
CA VAL A 635 -15.67 30.11 -25.54
C VAL A 635 -15.81 28.97 -26.55
N LEU A 636 -14.85 28.77 -27.45
CA LEU A 636 -14.84 27.62 -28.37
C LEU A 636 -14.76 26.28 -27.63
N ALA A 637 -13.99 26.20 -26.56
CA ALA A 637 -13.92 25.02 -25.70
C ALA A 637 -15.27 24.76 -25.00
N GLN A 638 -15.91 25.80 -24.45
CA GLN A 638 -17.23 25.69 -23.84
C GLN A 638 -18.31 25.27 -24.84
N ILE A 639 -18.28 25.79 -26.07
CA ILE A 639 -19.20 25.37 -27.14
C ILE A 639 -19.01 23.88 -27.46
N ALA A 640 -17.75 23.43 -27.59
CA ALA A 640 -17.45 22.03 -27.87
C ALA A 640 -17.88 21.09 -26.73
N GLU A 641 -17.80 21.54 -25.48
CA GLU A 641 -18.19 20.77 -24.30
C GLU A 641 -19.72 20.71 -24.15
N HIS A 642 -20.40 21.86 -24.19
CA HIS A 642 -21.80 22.00 -23.81
C HIS A 642 -22.80 21.91 -24.97
N ALA A 643 -22.36 22.04 -26.23
CA ALA A 643 -23.22 21.97 -27.41
C ALA A 643 -22.69 20.94 -28.43
N PRO A 644 -22.95 19.63 -28.23
CA PRO A 644 -22.44 18.57 -29.10
C PRO A 644 -22.79 18.73 -30.58
N SER A 645 -23.98 19.26 -30.87
CA SER A 645 -24.46 19.54 -32.22
C SER A 645 -23.68 20.63 -32.95
N LEU A 646 -22.93 21.48 -32.22
CA LEU A 646 -22.12 22.56 -32.77
C LEU A 646 -20.65 22.20 -33.00
N ARG A 647 -20.20 21.02 -32.54
CA ARG A 647 -18.81 20.54 -32.67
C ARG A 647 -18.28 20.55 -34.12
N PRO A 648 -19.07 20.20 -35.16
CA PRO A 648 -18.60 20.30 -36.55
C PRO A 648 -18.27 21.73 -36.98
N TYR A 649 -18.95 22.74 -36.41
CA TYR A 649 -18.68 24.15 -36.69
C TYR A 649 -17.43 24.65 -35.96
N VAL A 650 -17.22 24.20 -34.71
CA VAL A 650 -15.96 24.46 -33.97
C VAL A 650 -14.76 23.81 -34.66
N ALA A 651 -14.93 22.60 -35.22
CA ALA A 651 -13.90 21.91 -35.99
C ALA A 651 -13.52 22.66 -37.28
N GLN A 652 -14.44 23.40 -37.89
CA GLN A 652 -14.18 24.21 -39.10
C GLN A 652 -13.61 25.60 -38.78
N ASN A 653 -13.71 26.06 -37.54
CA ASN A 653 -13.29 27.41 -37.17
C ASN A 653 -11.75 27.55 -37.23
N PRO A 654 -11.21 28.49 -38.02
CA PRO A 654 -9.76 28.65 -38.19
C PRO A 654 -9.03 29.01 -36.89
N ALA A 655 -9.69 29.64 -35.92
CA ALA A 655 -9.11 30.02 -34.64
C ALA A 655 -9.02 28.86 -33.61
N THR A 656 -9.63 27.71 -33.89
CA THR A 656 -9.60 26.55 -32.99
C THR A 656 -8.18 26.01 -32.81
N TYR A 657 -7.75 25.90 -31.55
CA TYR A 657 -6.38 25.51 -31.20
C TYR A 657 -6.15 23.98 -31.33
N PRO A 658 -4.90 23.52 -31.57
CA PRO A 658 -4.60 22.14 -31.93
C PRO A 658 -5.10 21.08 -30.94
N ALA A 659 -4.94 21.30 -29.64
CA ALA A 659 -5.38 20.33 -28.62
C ALA A 659 -6.91 20.12 -28.61
N LEU A 660 -7.70 21.12 -29.00
CA LEU A 660 -9.15 20.97 -29.14
C LEU A 660 -9.53 20.23 -30.43
N LEU A 661 -8.78 20.40 -31.52
CA LEU A 661 -8.95 19.62 -32.75
C LEU A 661 -8.59 18.15 -32.54
N ASP A 662 -7.53 17.86 -31.79
CA ASP A 662 -7.13 16.50 -31.42
C ASP A 662 -8.17 15.83 -30.54
N TRP A 663 -8.69 16.56 -29.54
CA TRP A 663 -9.80 16.10 -28.73
C TRP A 663 -11.04 15.80 -29.58
N LEU A 664 -11.41 16.73 -30.48
CA LEU A 664 -12.55 16.60 -31.40
C LEU A 664 -12.42 15.37 -32.32
N GLY A 665 -11.23 15.09 -32.84
CA GLY A 665 -10.96 13.90 -33.67
C GLY A 665 -10.96 12.59 -32.90
N ALA A 666 -10.72 12.61 -31.58
CA ALA A 666 -10.77 11.42 -30.74
C ALA A 666 -12.19 10.93 -30.41
N LEU A 667 -13.23 11.77 -30.63
CA LEU A 667 -14.62 11.40 -30.37
C LEU A 667 -15.19 10.42 -31.41
N GLY A 668 -14.62 10.34 -32.61
CA GLY A 668 -15.10 9.46 -33.70
C GLY A 668 -16.47 9.85 -34.26
N ASP A 669 -16.82 11.14 -34.23
CA ASP A 669 -18.05 11.67 -34.82
C ASP A 669 -17.85 11.89 -36.33
N PRO A 670 -18.65 11.23 -37.21
CA PRO A 670 -18.46 11.30 -38.66
C PRO A 670 -18.62 12.71 -39.24
N ALA A 671 -19.43 13.58 -38.62
CA ALA A 671 -19.63 14.96 -39.07
C ALA A 671 -18.43 15.85 -38.68
N VAL A 672 -17.84 15.60 -37.51
CA VAL A 672 -16.60 16.28 -37.05
C VAL A 672 -15.41 15.80 -37.88
N ASP A 673 -15.29 14.50 -38.15
CA ASP A 673 -14.21 13.95 -38.98
C ASP A 673 -14.28 14.46 -40.43
N ALA A 674 -15.48 14.69 -40.96
CA ALA A 674 -15.67 15.32 -42.26
C ALA A 674 -15.19 16.79 -42.25
N ALA A 675 -15.52 17.54 -41.20
CA ALA A 675 -15.06 18.91 -41.00
C ALA A 675 -13.55 19.02 -40.80
N LEU A 676 -12.92 18.08 -40.08
CA LEU A 676 -11.46 18.06 -39.89
C LEU A 676 -10.72 17.73 -41.19
N ARG A 677 -11.31 16.90 -42.06
CA ARG A 677 -10.73 16.56 -43.38
C ARG A 677 -10.72 17.73 -44.37
N THR A 678 -11.59 18.73 -44.20
CA THR A 678 -11.64 19.90 -45.10
C THR A 678 -10.69 21.02 -44.70
N ARG A 679 -10.02 20.93 -43.53
CA ARG A 679 -8.99 21.92 -43.14
C ARG A 679 -7.72 21.74 -43.95
N THR A 680 -7.27 22.81 -44.58
CA THR A 680 -6.03 22.85 -45.38
C THR A 680 -4.77 23.06 -44.51
N ASP A 681 -4.93 23.37 -43.22
CA ASP A 681 -3.85 23.74 -42.29
C ASP A 681 -3.34 22.58 -41.42
N ARG A 682 -3.17 21.39 -41.99
CA ARG A 682 -2.62 20.24 -41.26
C ARG A 682 -1.18 19.93 -41.64
#